data_AF-A0A1B9PJ05-F1
#
_entry.id   AF-A0A1B9PJ05-F1
#
_cell.length_a   1.000
_cell.length_b   1.000
_cell.length_c   1.000
_cell.angle_alpha   90.00
_cell.angle_beta   90.00
_cell.angle_gamma   90.00
#
_symmetry.space_group_name_H-M   'P 1'
#
loop_
_entity.id
_entity.type
_entity.pdbx_description
1 polymer ?
#
loop_
_entity_poly.entity_id
_entity_poly.type
_entity_poly.pdbx_seq_one_letter_code
_entity_poly.pdbx_strand_id
1 'polypeptide(L)'
;MKKTVLGMFIAATLATNVYAANHPLNDANVQITNKMAELAVLASDPANITQEGEQKYLEYKGKKLRINFDGNVKFGLMDFDSEFETVFDFLPTSWEKYWYDGGFDIYPETFDIAEKCTLGLYAAARGSKDNEGNYIWENTMSTNIDTSECTPVIEKPAIFFNTNQLENSLVGDLSGGVLFAQAHIISAKATEQEKRMHLVGQRATKVMFKPTETFASYASVALTAMDRNGKILGTLEMKRPDLLAQNVMAMPEITNPNIDFSYDEAAAFNVREVSSQAISAALAEHNVVKLNTWNGHWIRDIVLEQNNPELDGKIFVFTSSAGYNSNVNYYPERSKTIVSGTTTVFKNVNGAWVLEDDLIFNKIGYADGFWSAELPKEWLNAGLKLSFENQGKKGTLAQIKVGAPTELLLHTIDVGMLVEPRDAFHFQTDKAAQREYFETAPVSKMVVSEYEPVHFAEVMLPDGTLLTDLDPSKGGWHSGTMRQSIGKELISIGINNANYGINSSVGVGESENPYVAAQLTAHNSRGNYNNGVQTHGGSGGAGMVTLDSSIGNEFSHEVGHNYGLGHYPGGFEGSIHKPANMSNSTWGWDSSRDVFIPNFSPSNNGAQSCLDGQCVEPFSGMFSFGYDSMAGGSAMYGAQRFTLYTPYSMHFIQQNLESKIVFDETSSTGFKKWDEATESMVEYTHSIDDLEATSVNPWDANASHIATLLTDFDKIDLATWNGHWARDMSVPAASSINKGKIFTFNSDAGYNSNLEINGATILVNNGSRLLFVSDGQTWVQNGEYEQNKVIRPTSFGVPVTTLVGYYDPKNKLDSYIFPALHGSYGYVYPDNSASLTVSECALEVSMKNGDVQKFALKNNRRNADNMNKFHVNVARSENPVSASVICDNNVLNSIAISSPKLEPVYTVQGGNEAMRAVSIPTHNTPRVLAERYEPKNCDNADHNH
;
A
#
# COMPACT_ATOMS: atom_id res chain seq x y z
N MET A 1 18.91 -33.10 -66.37
CA MET A 1 17.92 -34.09 -65.89
C MET A 1 18.26 -34.43 -64.44
N LYS A 2 17.22 -34.53 -63.59
CA LYS A 2 17.20 -34.76 -62.13
C LYS A 2 17.54 -33.57 -61.23
N LYS A 3 16.44 -32.94 -60.77
CA LYS A 3 16.31 -32.19 -59.52
C LYS A 3 16.59 -33.13 -58.32
N THR A 4 17.33 -32.64 -57.34
CA THR A 4 17.49 -33.23 -55.98
C THR A 4 17.62 -32.05 -55.04
N VAL A 5 16.50 -31.57 -54.48
CA VAL A 5 16.10 -31.76 -53.07
C VAL A 5 17.21 -31.30 -52.12
N LEU A 6 17.11 -30.01 -51.77
CA LEU A 6 17.86 -29.37 -50.70
C LEU A 6 17.26 -29.85 -49.36
N GLY A 7 17.93 -30.79 -48.72
CA GLY A 7 17.63 -31.19 -47.34
C GLY A 7 18.33 -30.23 -46.39
N MET A 8 17.55 -29.43 -45.67
CA MET A 8 18.01 -28.67 -44.50
C MET A 8 18.56 -29.62 -43.45
N PHE A 9 19.83 -29.43 -43.08
CA PHE A 9 20.36 -29.83 -41.78
C PHE A 9 20.70 -28.56 -41.02
N ILE A 10 19.77 -28.10 -40.18
CA ILE A 10 20.09 -27.27 -39.01
C ILE A 10 19.44 -27.99 -37.83
N ALA A 11 20.22 -28.82 -37.17
CA ALA A 11 19.91 -29.38 -35.88
C ALA A 11 21.17 -29.23 -35.02
N ALA A 12 21.22 -28.13 -34.26
CA ALA A 12 22.11 -27.99 -33.12
C ALA A 12 21.40 -27.16 -32.05
N THR A 13 20.84 -27.89 -31.07
CA THR A 13 20.70 -27.52 -29.65
C THR A 13 20.06 -26.16 -29.31
N LEU A 14 18.73 -26.13 -29.27
CA LEU A 14 17.97 -25.30 -28.33
C LEU A 14 17.38 -26.22 -27.26
N ALA A 15 18.12 -26.39 -26.16
CA ALA A 15 17.57 -26.84 -24.90
C ALA A 15 17.76 -25.69 -23.90
N THR A 16 16.69 -25.43 -23.13
CA THR A 16 16.55 -24.48 -22.00
C THR A 16 16.46 -22.98 -22.33
N ASN A 17 15.24 -22.50 -22.56
CA ASN A 17 14.56 -21.40 -21.82
C ASN A 17 13.31 -20.96 -22.61
N VAL A 18 12.15 -21.49 -22.24
CA VAL A 18 10.84 -21.07 -22.77
C VAL A 18 10.36 -19.85 -21.99
N TYR A 19 11.09 -18.73 -21.99
CA TYR A 19 10.68 -17.41 -21.45
C TYR A 19 11.65 -16.29 -21.89
N ALA A 20 12.14 -16.29 -23.14
CA ALA A 20 12.87 -15.13 -23.67
C ALA A 20 11.97 -14.40 -24.67
N ALA A 21 11.63 -13.14 -24.38
CA ALA A 21 11.05 -12.25 -25.37
C ALA A 21 11.98 -12.18 -26.60
N ASN A 22 11.44 -12.21 -27.81
CA ASN A 22 12.25 -12.11 -29.02
C ASN A 22 12.94 -10.75 -29.07
N HIS A 23 14.27 -10.74 -29.16
CA HIS A 23 15.05 -9.51 -29.32
C HIS A 23 14.85 -8.93 -30.73
N PRO A 24 14.84 -7.60 -30.95
CA PRO A 24 14.72 -6.99 -32.28
C PRO A 24 15.71 -7.51 -33.33
N LEU A 25 16.89 -7.99 -32.92
CA LEU A 25 17.85 -8.66 -33.82
C LEU A 25 17.31 -9.97 -34.41
N ASN A 26 16.49 -10.72 -33.66
CA ASN A 26 15.88 -11.96 -34.15
C ASN A 26 14.91 -11.67 -35.29
N ASP A 27 14.06 -10.64 -35.14
CA ASP A 27 13.12 -10.21 -36.17
C ASP A 27 13.87 -9.61 -37.37
N ALA A 28 14.90 -8.79 -37.12
CA ALA A 28 15.77 -8.25 -38.16
C ALA A 28 16.46 -9.36 -38.96
N ASN A 29 16.95 -10.42 -38.31
CA ASN A 29 17.56 -11.57 -38.98
C ASN A 29 16.58 -12.26 -39.94
N VAL A 30 15.33 -12.46 -39.53
CA VAL A 30 14.29 -13.04 -40.40
C VAL A 30 14.01 -12.12 -41.59
N GLN A 31 13.86 -10.81 -41.36
CA GLN A 31 13.57 -9.84 -42.43
C GLN A 31 14.73 -9.70 -43.43
N ILE A 32 15.97 -9.63 -42.94
CA ILE A 32 17.18 -9.59 -43.77
C ILE A 32 17.32 -10.86 -44.60
N THR A 33 17.14 -12.03 -43.98
CA THR A 33 17.22 -13.33 -44.69
C THR A 33 16.17 -13.42 -45.80
N ASN A 34 14.93 -13.01 -45.52
CA ASN A 34 13.86 -12.98 -46.51
C ASN A 34 14.16 -12.00 -47.65
N LYS A 35 14.67 -10.80 -47.33
CA LYS A 35 15.05 -9.80 -48.34
C LYS A 35 16.20 -10.30 -49.23
N MET A 36 17.19 -10.98 -48.65
CA MET A 36 18.29 -11.56 -49.43
C MET A 36 17.82 -12.68 -50.36
N ALA A 37 16.89 -13.54 -49.90
CA ALA A 37 16.29 -14.56 -50.74
C ALA A 37 15.47 -13.95 -51.89
N GLU A 38 14.72 -12.86 -51.64
CA GLU A 38 14.01 -12.10 -52.68
C GLU A 38 14.98 -11.58 -53.75
N LEU A 39 16.10 -10.97 -53.33
CA LEU A 39 17.12 -10.45 -54.25
C LEU A 39 17.80 -11.56 -55.05
N ALA A 40 18.05 -12.73 -54.45
CA ALA A 40 18.62 -13.89 -55.15
C ALA A 40 17.67 -14.42 -56.24
N VAL A 41 16.36 -14.43 -55.99
CA VAL A 41 15.34 -14.78 -57.00
C VAL A 41 15.35 -13.75 -58.13
N LEU A 42 15.39 -12.45 -57.82
CA LEU A 42 15.49 -11.40 -58.84
C LEU A 42 16.76 -11.51 -59.67
N ALA A 43 17.90 -11.83 -59.03
CA ALA A 43 19.19 -12.06 -59.66
C ALA A 43 19.27 -13.37 -60.46
N SER A 44 18.26 -14.23 -60.41
CA SER A 44 18.18 -15.44 -61.24
C SER A 44 17.58 -15.18 -62.63
N ASP A 45 16.86 -14.06 -62.79
CA ASP A 45 16.30 -13.62 -64.07
C ASP A 45 17.35 -12.81 -64.85
N PRO A 46 17.81 -13.29 -66.03
CA PRO A 46 18.78 -12.58 -66.85
C PRO A 46 18.35 -11.16 -67.25
N ALA A 47 17.04 -10.85 -67.27
CA ALA A 47 16.53 -9.52 -67.60
C ALA A 47 16.92 -8.44 -66.56
N ASN A 48 17.20 -8.85 -65.32
CA ASN A 48 17.56 -7.94 -64.22
C ASN A 48 19.08 -7.81 -64.02
N ILE A 49 19.87 -8.52 -64.83
CA ILE A 49 21.33 -8.62 -64.65
C ILE A 49 22.06 -7.84 -65.73
N THR A 50 23.01 -7.01 -65.29
CA THR A 50 24.03 -6.41 -66.16
C THR A 50 25.39 -7.05 -65.88
N GLN A 51 26.22 -7.20 -66.92
CA GLN A 51 27.54 -7.82 -66.80
C GLN A 51 28.61 -6.82 -67.23
N GLU A 52 29.60 -6.59 -66.36
CA GLU A 52 30.76 -5.75 -66.63
C GLU A 52 32.02 -6.58 -66.36
N GLY A 53 32.72 -6.98 -67.44
CA GLY A 53 33.84 -7.91 -67.37
C GLY A 53 33.41 -9.28 -66.82
N GLU A 54 34.11 -9.77 -65.80
CA GLU A 54 33.81 -11.05 -65.12
C GLU A 54 32.76 -10.93 -64.01
N GLN A 55 32.23 -9.73 -63.76
CA GLN A 55 31.30 -9.47 -62.65
C GLN A 55 29.87 -9.27 -63.16
N LYS A 56 28.91 -9.82 -62.42
CA LYS A 56 27.47 -9.64 -62.65
C LYS A 56 26.89 -8.71 -61.59
N TYR A 57 25.92 -7.90 -61.99
CA TYR A 57 25.24 -6.93 -61.15
C TYR A 57 23.72 -7.05 -61.33
N LEU A 58 22.98 -6.98 -60.23
CA LEU A 58 21.54 -6.83 -60.19
C LEU A 58 21.21 -5.34 -60.18
N GLU A 59 20.36 -4.88 -61.11
CA GLU A 59 19.78 -3.54 -61.01
C GLU A 59 18.58 -3.57 -60.06
N TYR A 60 18.69 -2.88 -58.92
CA TYR A 60 17.65 -2.84 -57.89
C TYR A 60 17.47 -1.42 -57.36
N LYS A 61 16.25 -0.86 -57.48
CA LYS A 61 15.90 0.49 -57.02
C LYS A 61 16.93 1.58 -57.39
N GLY A 62 17.52 1.50 -58.59
CA GLY A 62 18.53 2.46 -59.07
C GLY A 62 19.96 2.21 -58.59
N LYS A 63 20.22 1.12 -57.86
CA LYS A 63 21.55 0.63 -57.47
C LYS A 63 21.99 -0.55 -58.32
N LYS A 64 23.30 -0.66 -58.56
CA LYS A 64 23.94 -1.81 -59.23
C LYS A 64 24.61 -2.72 -58.19
N LEU A 65 23.82 -3.65 -57.66
CA LEU A 65 24.26 -4.53 -56.57
C LEU A 65 25.04 -5.72 -57.14
N ARG A 66 26.28 -5.94 -56.68
CA ARG A 66 27.12 -7.01 -57.23
C ARG A 66 26.62 -8.38 -56.82
N ILE A 67 26.65 -9.35 -57.73
CA ILE A 67 26.23 -10.73 -57.46
C ILE A 67 27.48 -11.59 -57.23
N ASN A 68 27.48 -12.39 -56.16
CA ASN A 68 28.54 -13.34 -55.84
C ASN A 68 28.37 -14.67 -56.63
N PHE A 69 29.28 -15.63 -56.42
CA PHE A 69 29.28 -16.86 -57.21
C PHE A 69 28.07 -17.77 -56.93
N ASP A 70 27.42 -17.57 -55.77
CA ASP A 70 26.31 -18.36 -55.27
C ASP A 70 24.94 -17.72 -55.60
N GLY A 71 24.94 -16.69 -56.46
CA GLY A 71 23.73 -16.01 -56.92
C GLY A 71 23.16 -14.98 -55.94
N ASN A 72 23.83 -14.73 -54.82
CA ASN A 72 23.40 -13.76 -53.82
C ASN A 72 24.04 -12.38 -54.06
N VAL A 73 23.35 -11.33 -53.65
CA VAL A 73 23.89 -9.97 -53.67
C VAL A 73 25.02 -9.82 -52.64
N LYS A 74 26.01 -8.97 -52.95
CA LYS A 74 27.01 -8.47 -52.02
C LYS A 74 27.16 -6.96 -52.15
N PHE A 75 27.53 -6.32 -51.05
CA PHE A 75 27.62 -4.87 -50.92
C PHE A 75 29.03 -4.36 -51.20
N GLY A 76 29.15 -3.25 -51.93
CA GLY A 76 30.42 -2.62 -52.24
C GLY A 76 30.93 -1.77 -51.07
N LEU A 77 32.21 -1.93 -50.69
CA LEU A 77 32.83 -1.15 -49.61
C LEU A 77 32.66 0.37 -49.77
N MET A 78 32.74 0.88 -51.00
CA MET A 78 32.73 2.32 -51.29
C MET A 78 31.31 2.93 -51.37
N ASP A 79 30.26 2.12 -51.52
CA ASP A 79 28.86 2.57 -51.59
C ASP A 79 27.98 1.85 -50.56
N PHE A 80 28.61 1.26 -49.52
CA PHE A 80 27.97 0.34 -48.58
C PHE A 80 26.73 0.96 -47.94
N ASP A 81 26.87 2.14 -47.34
CA ASP A 81 25.76 2.77 -46.61
C ASP A 81 24.55 2.98 -47.51
N SER A 82 24.78 3.47 -48.73
CA SER A 82 23.70 3.77 -49.66
C SER A 82 23.06 2.50 -50.25
N GLU A 83 23.86 1.48 -50.58
CA GLU A 83 23.34 0.19 -51.03
C GLU A 83 22.57 -0.53 -49.91
N PHE A 84 23.10 -0.50 -48.68
CA PHE A 84 22.49 -1.10 -47.49
C PHE A 84 21.13 -0.46 -47.20
N GLU A 85 21.05 0.86 -47.14
CA GLU A 85 19.80 1.59 -46.86
C GLU A 85 18.76 1.44 -47.98
N THR A 86 19.20 1.22 -49.23
CA THR A 86 18.29 0.94 -50.35
C THR A 86 17.64 -0.45 -50.23
N VAL A 87 18.41 -1.43 -49.74
CA VAL A 87 17.99 -2.83 -49.64
C VAL A 87 17.20 -3.09 -48.35
N PHE A 88 17.64 -2.52 -47.23
CA PHE A 88 17.11 -2.75 -45.90
C PHE A 88 16.45 -1.49 -45.32
N ASP A 89 15.54 -0.89 -46.10
CA ASP A 89 14.78 0.33 -45.75
C ASP A 89 13.82 0.16 -44.56
N PHE A 90 13.70 -1.05 -44.02
CA PHE A 90 12.91 -1.41 -42.85
C PHE A 90 13.70 -1.42 -41.53
N LEU A 91 15.04 -1.34 -41.57
CA LEU A 91 15.86 -1.35 -40.36
C LEU A 91 15.94 0.06 -39.75
N PRO A 92 16.00 0.19 -38.41
CA PRO A 92 16.18 1.49 -37.77
C PRO A 92 17.48 2.17 -38.20
N THR A 93 17.41 3.44 -38.58
CA THR A 93 18.60 4.22 -39.00
C THR A 93 19.55 4.52 -37.84
N SER A 94 19.13 4.28 -36.60
CA SER A 94 19.95 4.45 -35.39
C SER A 94 20.91 3.28 -35.13
N TRP A 95 20.79 2.16 -35.84
CA TRP A 95 21.67 1.01 -35.67
C TRP A 95 23.02 1.25 -36.35
N GLU A 96 24.11 0.88 -35.68
CA GLU A 96 25.44 0.93 -36.30
C GLU A 96 25.61 -0.22 -37.28
N LYS A 97 26.33 0.04 -38.38
CA LYS A 97 26.58 -0.91 -39.46
C LYS A 97 28.05 -0.87 -39.86
N TYR A 98 28.66 -2.04 -39.96
CA TYR A 98 30.04 -2.20 -40.39
C TYR A 98 30.11 -3.15 -41.58
N TRP A 99 30.78 -2.75 -42.64
CA TRP A 99 30.97 -3.59 -43.82
C TRP A 99 32.00 -4.70 -43.53
N TYR A 100 31.73 -5.92 -43.99
CA TYR A 100 32.66 -7.04 -43.87
C TYR A 100 32.62 -7.97 -45.10
N ASP A 101 33.65 -7.90 -45.95
CA ASP A 101 33.87 -8.73 -47.15
C ASP A 101 32.63 -8.94 -48.05
N GLY A 102 31.91 -7.85 -48.32
CA GLY A 102 30.70 -7.85 -49.15
C GLY A 102 29.42 -8.21 -48.40
N GLY A 103 29.54 -8.59 -47.14
CA GLY A 103 28.48 -8.63 -46.14
C GLY A 103 28.58 -7.46 -45.16
N PHE A 104 28.06 -7.63 -43.95
CA PHE A 104 28.04 -6.61 -42.91
C PHE A 104 27.77 -7.19 -41.51
N ASP A 105 28.13 -6.44 -40.48
CA ASP A 105 27.65 -6.62 -39.12
C ASP A 105 26.77 -5.41 -38.76
N ILE A 106 25.62 -5.65 -38.11
CA ILE A 106 24.77 -4.61 -37.54
C ILE A 106 24.63 -4.74 -36.03
N TYR A 107 24.56 -3.59 -35.37
CA TYR A 107 24.51 -3.46 -33.92
C TYR A 107 23.34 -2.53 -33.55
N PRO A 108 22.34 -3.01 -32.79
CA PRO A 108 21.25 -2.18 -32.29
C PRO A 108 21.73 -1.09 -31.32
N GLU A 109 22.90 -1.32 -30.72
CA GLU A 109 23.63 -0.39 -29.88
C GLU A 109 25.00 -0.10 -30.51
N THR A 110 25.77 0.85 -29.98
CA THR A 110 27.10 1.13 -30.54
C THR A 110 28.04 -0.06 -30.33
N PHE A 111 28.91 -0.37 -31.30
CA PHE A 111 29.84 -1.51 -31.29
C PHE A 111 30.61 -1.66 -29.96
N ASP A 112 30.99 -0.54 -29.35
CA ASP A 112 31.77 -0.48 -28.10
C ASP A 112 31.01 -0.95 -26.84
N ILE A 113 29.68 -1.17 -26.92
CA ILE A 113 28.82 -1.49 -25.76
C ILE A 113 28.48 -2.98 -25.71
N ALA A 114 28.33 -3.63 -26.86
CA ALA A 114 27.85 -5.00 -26.93
C ALA A 114 28.46 -5.72 -28.14
N GLU A 115 29.73 -6.13 -28.01
CA GLU A 115 30.45 -6.96 -28.98
C GLU A 115 29.69 -8.27 -29.30
N LYS A 116 28.76 -8.67 -28.40
CA LYS A 116 27.88 -9.84 -28.51
C LYS A 116 26.38 -9.51 -28.65
N CYS A 117 26.03 -8.29 -29.07
CA CYS A 117 24.67 -7.94 -29.52
C CYS A 117 24.68 -7.55 -30.99
N THR A 118 24.83 -8.56 -31.84
CA THR A 118 25.23 -8.38 -33.24
C THR A 118 24.49 -9.32 -34.15
N LEU A 119 24.16 -8.85 -35.35
CA LEU A 119 23.79 -9.71 -36.48
C LEU A 119 24.80 -9.47 -37.60
N GLY A 120 25.58 -10.51 -37.90
CA GLY A 120 26.45 -10.57 -39.06
C GLY A 120 25.74 -11.28 -40.22
N LEU A 121 25.84 -10.70 -41.41
CA LEU A 121 25.58 -11.38 -42.68
C LEU A 121 26.87 -11.43 -43.47
N TYR A 122 27.38 -12.62 -43.73
CA TYR A 122 28.63 -12.84 -44.45
C TYR A 122 28.33 -13.33 -45.87
N ALA A 123 28.80 -12.58 -46.87
CA ALA A 123 28.58 -12.91 -48.27
C ALA A 123 29.32 -14.19 -48.69
N ALA A 124 28.78 -14.91 -49.67
CA ALA A 124 29.46 -16.08 -50.22
C ALA A 124 30.76 -15.66 -50.91
N ALA A 125 31.87 -16.30 -50.54
CA ALA A 125 33.20 -16.04 -51.09
C ALA A 125 33.96 -17.35 -51.38
N ARG A 126 34.94 -17.27 -52.28
CA ARG A 126 35.82 -18.41 -52.62
C ARG A 126 37.25 -17.93 -52.89
N GLY A 127 38.21 -18.76 -52.54
CA GLY A 127 39.64 -18.48 -52.66
C GLY A 127 40.15 -18.49 -54.10
N SER A 128 41.46 -18.34 -54.26
CA SER A 128 42.12 -18.57 -55.56
C SER A 128 42.04 -20.05 -55.95
N LYS A 129 42.19 -20.33 -57.24
CA LYS A 129 42.31 -21.69 -57.72
C LYS A 129 43.73 -22.23 -57.48
N ASP A 130 43.83 -23.49 -57.07
CA ASP A 130 45.09 -24.23 -57.08
C ASP A 130 45.56 -24.54 -58.51
N ASN A 131 46.71 -25.20 -58.65
CA ASN A 131 47.28 -25.54 -59.95
C ASN A 131 46.43 -26.59 -60.70
N GLU A 132 45.52 -27.26 -60.00
CA GLU A 132 44.57 -28.24 -60.50
C GLU A 132 43.21 -27.62 -60.87
N GLY A 133 43.01 -26.32 -60.62
CA GLY A 133 41.80 -25.57 -60.95
C GLY A 133 40.69 -25.60 -59.89
N ASN A 134 40.93 -26.20 -58.72
CA ASN A 134 40.01 -26.22 -57.58
C ASN A 134 40.16 -24.98 -56.72
N TYR A 135 39.07 -24.49 -56.12
CA TYR A 135 39.15 -23.39 -55.17
C TYR A 135 39.74 -23.86 -53.85
N ILE A 136 40.76 -23.15 -53.35
CA ILE A 136 41.47 -23.48 -52.09
C ILE A 136 40.51 -23.47 -50.88
N TRP A 137 39.44 -22.68 -50.96
CA TRP A 137 38.31 -22.70 -50.03
C TRP A 137 37.08 -22.08 -50.72
N GLU A 138 35.90 -22.44 -50.26
CA GLU A 138 34.61 -21.90 -50.72
C GLU A 138 33.64 -21.86 -49.54
N ASN A 139 33.01 -20.71 -49.31
CA ASN A 139 32.03 -20.49 -48.24
C ASN A 139 30.73 -19.98 -48.85
N THR A 140 29.61 -20.57 -48.46
CA THR A 140 28.27 -20.09 -48.80
C THR A 140 27.91 -18.87 -47.95
N MET A 141 26.88 -18.13 -48.35
CA MET A 141 26.35 -17.03 -47.54
C MET A 141 25.86 -17.57 -46.19
N SER A 142 26.16 -16.85 -45.11
CA SER A 142 25.75 -17.24 -43.75
C SER A 142 25.34 -16.02 -42.94
N THR A 143 24.50 -16.24 -41.93
CA THR A 143 24.21 -15.25 -40.90
C THR A 143 24.67 -15.77 -39.54
N ASN A 144 25.13 -14.87 -38.69
CA ASN A 144 25.48 -15.15 -37.30
C ASN A 144 24.77 -14.13 -36.42
N ILE A 145 24.07 -14.62 -35.40
CA ILE A 145 23.37 -13.78 -34.45
C ILE A 145 23.90 -14.07 -33.05
N ASP A 146 24.35 -13.03 -32.37
CA ASP A 146 24.67 -13.08 -30.96
C ASP A 146 23.74 -12.11 -30.24
N THR A 147 22.93 -12.64 -29.32
CA THR A 147 22.05 -11.85 -28.46
C THR A 147 22.43 -11.97 -26.99
N SER A 148 23.60 -12.54 -26.68
CA SER A 148 23.98 -12.90 -25.31
C SER A 148 24.26 -11.69 -24.42
N GLU A 149 24.57 -10.54 -25.00
CA GLU A 149 24.80 -9.27 -24.29
C GLU A 149 23.85 -8.16 -24.76
N CYS A 150 22.75 -8.50 -25.43
CA CYS A 150 21.77 -7.50 -25.83
C CYS A 150 21.02 -6.92 -24.64
N THR A 151 21.14 -5.61 -24.45
CA THR A 151 20.23 -4.86 -23.59
C THR A 151 18.85 -4.80 -24.27
N PRO A 152 17.74 -5.01 -23.53
CA PRO A 152 16.40 -4.87 -24.09
C PRO A 152 16.24 -3.49 -24.72
N VAL A 153 15.85 -3.42 -25.99
CA VAL A 153 15.48 -2.15 -26.63
C VAL A 153 14.16 -1.68 -26.00
N ILE A 154 14.25 -0.82 -24.99
CA ILE A 154 13.11 -0.15 -24.39
C ILE A 154 13.00 1.22 -25.04
N GLU A 155 11.87 1.49 -25.68
CA GLU A 155 11.60 2.82 -26.20
C GLU A 155 11.54 3.82 -25.03
N LYS A 156 12.32 4.89 -25.13
CA LYS A 156 12.37 5.91 -24.09
C LYS A 156 11.04 6.68 -24.04
N PRO A 157 10.53 7.01 -22.83
CA PRO A 157 9.39 7.91 -22.73
C PRO A 157 9.66 9.23 -23.46
N ALA A 158 8.63 9.77 -24.10
CA ALA A 158 8.71 11.02 -24.85
C ALA A 158 8.06 12.20 -24.11
N ILE A 159 7.24 11.92 -23.09
CA ILE A 159 6.52 12.89 -22.27
C ILE A 159 6.95 12.70 -20.81
N PHE A 160 7.62 13.70 -20.25
CA PHE A 160 8.10 13.64 -18.88
C PHE A 160 7.24 14.48 -17.94
N PHE A 161 6.83 13.89 -16.81
CA PHE A 161 6.06 14.59 -15.79
C PHE A 161 6.89 15.67 -15.07
N ASN A 162 8.08 15.31 -14.63
CA ASN A 162 9.01 16.19 -13.93
C ASN A 162 10.12 16.65 -14.87
N THR A 163 9.99 17.88 -15.34
CA THR A 163 10.95 18.60 -16.18
C THR A 163 11.72 19.68 -15.40
N ASN A 164 11.55 19.74 -14.08
CA ASN A 164 12.24 20.72 -13.25
C ASN A 164 13.76 20.53 -13.32
N GLN A 165 14.50 21.63 -13.25
CA GLN A 165 15.94 21.55 -13.02
C GLN A 165 16.19 21.11 -11.58
N LEU A 166 16.88 19.99 -11.41
CA LEU A 166 17.23 19.47 -10.10
C LEU A 166 18.54 20.11 -9.64
N GLU A 167 18.53 20.69 -8.45
CA GLU A 167 19.74 21.28 -7.85
C GLU A 167 20.76 20.20 -7.48
N ASN A 168 22.05 20.55 -7.54
CA ASN A 168 23.10 19.67 -7.05
C ASN A 168 22.92 19.44 -5.53
N SER A 169 22.88 18.16 -5.13
CA SER A 169 22.83 17.73 -3.73
C SER A 169 24.11 17.04 -3.26
N LEU A 170 25.09 16.85 -4.16
CA LEU A 170 26.34 16.16 -3.86
C LEU A 170 27.48 17.12 -3.52
N VAL A 171 28.39 16.65 -2.67
CA VAL A 171 29.68 17.27 -2.39
C VAL A 171 30.80 16.39 -2.95
N GLY A 172 31.62 16.93 -3.85
CA GLY A 172 32.76 16.22 -4.48
C GLY A 172 32.98 16.64 -5.93
N ASP A 173 33.72 15.82 -6.67
CA ASP A 173 34.05 16.01 -8.09
C ASP A 173 32.89 15.64 -9.02
N LEU A 174 31.92 14.89 -8.49
CA LEU A 174 30.67 14.57 -9.16
C LEU A 174 29.53 15.42 -8.61
N SER A 175 28.84 16.11 -9.51
CA SER A 175 27.65 16.92 -9.21
C SER A 175 26.41 16.33 -9.85
N GLY A 176 25.29 16.48 -9.16
CA GLY A 176 23.99 16.04 -9.63
C GLY A 176 22.95 16.09 -8.52
N GLY A 177 21.70 15.93 -8.92
CA GLY A 177 20.59 15.88 -7.99
C GLY A 177 20.18 14.46 -7.67
N VAL A 178 19.66 14.26 -6.46
CA VAL A 178 19.20 12.96 -5.96
C VAL A 178 17.74 13.06 -5.55
N LEU A 179 16.96 12.07 -5.98
CA LEU A 179 15.60 11.82 -5.50
C LEU A 179 15.56 10.43 -4.87
N PHE A 180 14.62 10.24 -3.95
CA PHE A 180 14.30 8.96 -3.36
C PHE A 180 12.86 8.58 -3.67
N ALA A 181 12.51 7.30 -3.68
CA ALA A 181 11.13 6.85 -3.69
C ALA A 181 10.88 5.81 -2.58
N GLN A 182 9.84 6.06 -1.80
CA GLN A 182 9.20 5.14 -0.86
C GLN A 182 7.70 5.13 -1.16
N ALA A 183 6.82 5.47 -0.21
CA ALA A 183 5.41 5.72 -0.53
C ALA A 183 5.26 6.87 -1.54
N HIS A 184 6.11 7.90 -1.44
CA HIS A 184 6.23 9.04 -2.36
C HIS A 184 7.63 9.16 -2.93
N ILE A 185 7.75 9.91 -4.04
CA ILE A 185 9.01 10.46 -4.52
C ILE A 185 9.37 11.71 -3.70
N ILE A 186 10.59 11.76 -3.20
CA ILE A 186 11.09 12.76 -2.24
C ILE A 186 12.42 13.31 -2.76
N SER A 187 12.58 14.64 -2.73
CA SER A 187 13.87 15.27 -3.05
C SER A 187 14.86 15.06 -1.90
N ALA A 188 16.12 14.74 -2.23
CA ALA A 188 17.19 14.70 -1.22
C ALA A 188 17.46 16.07 -0.60
N LYS A 189 17.17 17.15 -1.34
CA LYS A 189 17.24 18.53 -0.86
C LYS A 189 15.81 19.02 -0.67
N ALA A 190 15.27 18.84 0.52
CA ALA A 190 13.96 19.37 0.88
C ALA A 190 14.10 20.84 1.30
N THR A 191 13.13 21.68 0.95
CA THR A 191 13.00 23.02 1.52
C THR A 191 12.25 22.90 2.84
N GLU A 192 12.74 23.50 3.93
CA GLU A 192 12.06 23.46 5.24
C GLU A 192 10.64 24.04 5.22
N GLN A 193 10.30 24.79 4.17
CA GLN A 193 9.00 25.42 3.98
C GLN A 193 7.96 24.46 3.36
N GLU A 194 8.38 23.40 2.66
CA GLU A 194 7.44 22.43 2.07
C GLU A 194 7.12 21.31 3.07
N LYS A 195 5.83 21.16 3.39
CA LYS A 195 5.36 20.04 4.22
C LYS A 195 5.31 18.77 3.39
N ARG A 196 6.34 17.93 3.55
CA ARG A 196 6.49 16.63 2.88
C ARG A 196 7.00 15.59 3.87
N MET A 197 6.78 14.32 3.57
CA MET A 197 7.43 13.22 4.27
C MET A 197 8.95 13.21 4.00
N HIS A 198 9.73 12.78 4.99
CA HIS A 198 11.12 12.36 4.84
C HIS A 198 11.21 10.83 4.72
N LEU A 199 12.42 10.27 4.61
CA LEU A 199 12.58 8.82 4.47
C LEU A 199 12.18 8.10 5.76
N VAL A 200 11.33 7.09 5.64
CA VAL A 200 11.01 6.15 6.72
C VAL A 200 12.18 5.19 6.90
N GLY A 201 12.62 4.98 8.15
CA GLY A 201 13.68 4.02 8.47
C GLY A 201 13.27 2.59 8.15
N GLN A 202 14.25 1.73 7.85
CA GLN A 202 14.04 0.31 7.57
C GLN A 202 12.96 0.02 6.51
N ARG A 203 12.91 0.84 5.45
CA ARG A 203 12.01 0.64 4.31
C ARG A 203 12.78 0.62 3.01
N ALA A 204 12.42 -0.31 2.12
CA ALA A 204 12.99 -0.37 0.77
C ALA A 204 12.85 1.01 0.10
N THR A 205 13.94 1.48 -0.51
CA THR A 205 14.01 2.84 -1.04
C THR A 205 14.70 2.83 -2.38
N LYS A 206 14.01 3.32 -3.43
CA LYS A 206 14.67 3.60 -4.70
C LYS A 206 15.45 4.91 -4.59
N VAL A 207 16.69 4.89 -5.03
CA VAL A 207 17.55 6.07 -5.17
C VAL A 207 17.63 6.39 -6.65
N MET A 208 17.36 7.64 -7.01
CA MET A 208 17.45 8.15 -8.37
C MET A 208 18.47 9.28 -8.42
N PHE A 209 19.50 9.14 -9.25
CA PHE A 209 20.57 10.12 -9.40
C PHE A 209 20.60 10.66 -10.82
N LYS A 210 20.55 11.99 -10.94
CA LYS A 210 20.70 12.69 -12.22
C LYS A 210 21.96 13.55 -12.17
N PRO A 211 23.02 13.22 -12.94
CA PRO A 211 24.21 14.04 -12.97
C PRO A 211 23.93 15.40 -13.61
N THR A 212 24.64 16.45 -13.17
CA THR A 212 24.52 17.78 -13.76
C THR A 212 25.02 17.80 -15.22
N GLU A 213 26.08 17.04 -15.49
CA GLU A 213 26.58 16.78 -16.83
C GLU A 213 26.16 15.38 -17.27
N THR A 214 25.47 15.28 -18.41
CA THR A 214 25.00 14.00 -18.95
C THR A 214 26.19 13.07 -19.19
N PHE A 215 26.10 11.86 -18.63
CA PHE A 215 27.09 10.82 -18.90
C PHE A 215 26.90 10.20 -20.28
N ALA A 216 27.95 9.60 -20.81
CA ALA A 216 27.85 8.78 -22.02
C ALA A 216 26.87 7.62 -21.81
N SER A 217 26.27 7.13 -22.90
CA SER A 217 25.30 6.01 -22.89
C SER A 217 25.86 4.71 -22.28
N TYR A 218 27.17 4.53 -22.34
CA TYR A 218 27.92 3.37 -21.81
C TYR A 218 28.49 3.58 -20.41
N ALA A 219 28.19 4.71 -19.75
CA ALA A 219 28.70 4.97 -18.42
C ALA A 219 28.22 3.91 -17.41
N SER A 220 29.03 3.64 -16.39
CA SER A 220 28.59 2.90 -15.20
C SER A 220 28.56 3.83 -14.01
N VAL A 221 27.54 3.70 -13.15
CA VAL A 221 27.43 4.50 -11.93
C VAL A 221 27.34 3.56 -10.75
N ALA A 222 28.31 3.63 -9.86
CA ALA A 222 28.31 2.89 -8.61
C ALA A 222 27.76 3.74 -7.47
N LEU A 223 26.87 3.15 -6.67
CA LEU A 223 26.28 3.73 -5.46
C LEU A 223 26.80 2.96 -4.25
N THR A 224 27.56 3.63 -3.39
CA THR A 224 28.03 3.06 -2.12
C THR A 224 27.28 3.66 -0.94
N ALA A 225 26.68 2.80 -0.12
CA ALA A 225 25.99 3.19 1.11
C ALA A 225 26.90 3.03 2.33
N MET A 226 26.86 4.01 3.23
CA MET A 226 27.67 4.03 4.46
C MET A 226 26.81 4.43 5.66
N ASP A 227 27.14 3.88 6.83
CA ASP A 227 26.51 4.28 8.09
C ASP A 227 27.04 5.63 8.62
N ARG A 228 26.50 6.05 9.77
CA ARG A 228 26.90 7.29 10.48
C ARG A 228 28.42 7.37 10.70
N ASN A 229 29.06 6.24 10.98
CA ASN A 229 30.50 6.11 11.27
C ASN A 229 31.36 5.97 10.01
N GLY A 230 30.76 5.95 8.81
CA GLY A 230 31.45 5.77 7.55
C GLY A 230 31.77 4.31 7.22
N LYS A 231 31.22 3.34 7.96
CA LYS A 231 31.34 1.93 7.61
C LYS A 231 30.50 1.66 6.36
N ILE A 232 31.09 1.02 5.36
CA ILE A 232 30.40 0.61 4.14
C ILE A 232 29.37 -0.47 4.49
N LEU A 233 28.12 -0.23 4.11
CA LEU A 233 27.01 -1.17 4.20
C LEU A 233 26.95 -2.05 2.94
N GLY A 234 27.28 -1.46 1.79
CA GLY A 234 27.46 -2.16 0.52
C GLY A 234 27.56 -1.20 -0.67
N THR A 235 27.77 -1.77 -1.86
CA THR A 235 27.86 -1.05 -3.14
C THR A 235 26.94 -1.70 -4.16
N LEU A 236 26.21 -0.87 -4.90
CA LEU A 236 25.28 -1.27 -5.95
C LEU A 236 25.69 -0.62 -7.27
N GLU A 237 25.53 -1.33 -8.37
CA GLU A 237 25.56 -0.73 -9.71
C GLU A 237 24.18 -0.15 -10.03
N MET A 238 24.12 1.10 -10.47
CA MET A 238 22.86 1.76 -10.80
C MET A 238 22.41 1.39 -12.21
N LYS A 239 21.11 1.09 -12.35
CA LYS A 239 20.42 0.95 -13.63
C LYS A 239 20.49 2.26 -14.41
N ARG A 240 20.68 2.16 -15.73
CA ARG A 240 20.72 3.29 -16.66
C ARG A 240 19.38 4.03 -16.73
N PRO A 241 19.36 5.29 -17.21
CA PRO A 241 18.13 6.09 -17.32
C PRO A 241 16.99 5.48 -18.15
N ASP A 242 17.31 4.69 -19.17
CA ASP A 242 16.34 3.96 -20.01
C ASP A 242 15.67 2.77 -19.29
N LEU A 243 16.23 2.35 -18.15
CA LEU A 243 15.70 1.29 -17.29
C LEU A 243 15.01 1.85 -16.04
N LEU A 244 14.74 3.16 -15.99
CA LEU A 244 13.97 3.75 -14.91
C LEU A 244 12.56 3.15 -14.90
N ALA A 245 12.04 2.88 -13.70
CA ALA A 245 10.71 2.34 -13.49
C ALA A 245 9.64 3.08 -14.31
N GLN A 246 8.79 2.32 -14.99
CA GLN A 246 7.68 2.87 -15.77
C GLN A 246 6.50 3.23 -14.86
N ASN A 247 5.52 3.96 -15.40
CA ASN A 247 4.28 4.19 -14.67
C ASN A 247 3.39 2.94 -14.67
N VAL A 248 2.48 2.85 -13.70
CA VAL A 248 1.61 1.69 -13.47
C VAL A 248 0.68 1.35 -14.65
N MET A 249 0.47 2.28 -15.58
CA MET A 249 -0.33 2.08 -16.79
C MET A 249 0.52 1.80 -18.04
N ALA A 250 1.85 1.81 -17.96
CA ALA A 250 2.68 1.34 -19.06
C ALA A 250 2.52 -0.18 -19.22
N MET A 251 2.47 -0.64 -20.47
CA MET A 251 2.37 -2.07 -20.80
C MET A 251 3.73 -2.55 -21.30
N PRO A 252 4.43 -3.44 -20.60
CA PRO A 252 5.76 -3.90 -21.00
C PRO A 252 5.76 -4.64 -22.35
N GLU A 253 4.62 -5.18 -22.78
CA GLU A 253 4.44 -5.85 -24.06
C GLU A 253 4.52 -4.90 -25.26
N ILE A 254 4.33 -3.59 -25.04
CA ILE A 254 4.40 -2.56 -26.08
C ILE A 254 5.84 -2.05 -26.18
N THR A 255 6.57 -2.56 -27.16
CA THR A 255 7.94 -2.13 -27.49
C THR A 255 8.00 -1.02 -28.53
N ASN A 256 6.90 -0.81 -29.27
CA ASN A 256 6.72 0.27 -30.25
C ASN A 256 5.26 0.76 -30.18
N PRO A 257 4.98 2.05 -29.96
CA PRO A 257 3.65 2.56 -29.74
C PRO A 257 2.98 2.97 -31.06
N ASN A 258 3.67 2.83 -32.20
CA ASN A 258 3.11 3.06 -33.53
C ASN A 258 2.33 1.83 -33.99
N ILE A 259 1.29 1.50 -33.22
CA ILE A 259 0.46 0.33 -33.43
C ILE A 259 -0.71 0.72 -34.33
N ASP A 260 -0.84 0.05 -35.47
CA ASP A 260 -1.97 0.26 -36.38
C ASP A 260 -3.24 -0.45 -35.87
N PHE A 261 -4.26 0.31 -35.49
CA PHE A 261 -5.58 -0.22 -35.07
C PHE A 261 -6.57 -0.35 -36.24
N SER A 262 -6.16 -0.05 -37.47
CA SER A 262 -7.02 -0.21 -38.64
C SER A 262 -7.33 -1.69 -38.91
N TYR A 263 -8.52 -1.94 -39.44
CA TYR A 263 -8.95 -3.28 -39.84
C TYR A 263 -9.88 -3.21 -41.06
N ASP A 264 -9.88 -4.27 -41.87
CA ASP A 264 -10.84 -4.42 -42.97
C ASP A 264 -12.18 -4.95 -42.44
N GLU A 265 -13.19 -4.09 -42.43
CA GLU A 265 -14.53 -4.45 -41.97
C GLU A 265 -15.19 -5.54 -42.81
N ALA A 266 -14.87 -5.65 -44.10
CA ALA A 266 -15.43 -6.69 -44.97
C ALA A 266 -14.84 -8.08 -44.67
N ALA A 267 -13.63 -8.14 -44.11
CA ALA A 267 -12.94 -9.37 -43.73
C ALA A 267 -13.23 -9.80 -42.28
N ALA A 268 -13.94 -8.98 -41.48
CA ALA A 268 -14.20 -9.25 -40.08
C ALA A 268 -15.20 -10.41 -39.88
N PHE A 269 -14.81 -11.40 -39.09
CA PHE A 269 -15.71 -12.51 -38.71
C PHE A 269 -16.70 -12.05 -37.63
N ASN A 270 -17.99 -12.14 -37.92
CA ASN A 270 -19.03 -11.70 -36.99
C ASN A 270 -19.44 -12.85 -36.05
N VAL A 271 -19.12 -12.69 -34.76
CA VAL A 271 -19.52 -13.64 -33.71
C VAL A 271 -21.02 -13.50 -33.45
N ARG A 272 -21.76 -14.63 -33.55
CA ARG A 272 -23.21 -14.65 -33.33
C ARG A 272 -23.59 -14.86 -31.87
N GLU A 273 -22.83 -15.68 -31.16
CA GLU A 273 -23.06 -15.96 -29.74
C GLU A 273 -22.34 -14.91 -28.88
N VAL A 274 -23.05 -14.32 -27.92
CA VAL A 274 -22.48 -13.30 -27.02
C VAL A 274 -21.85 -13.99 -25.81
N SER A 275 -20.64 -14.50 -25.96
CA SER A 275 -19.87 -15.11 -24.86
C SER A 275 -18.37 -14.92 -25.07
N SER A 276 -17.61 -14.87 -23.97
CA SER A 276 -16.14 -14.84 -24.03
C SER A 276 -15.58 -16.07 -24.76
N GLN A 277 -16.21 -17.23 -24.59
CA GLN A 277 -15.83 -18.48 -25.24
C GLN A 277 -16.01 -18.42 -26.76
N ALA A 278 -17.13 -17.86 -27.23
CA ALA A 278 -17.36 -17.71 -28.67
C ALA A 278 -16.38 -16.72 -29.31
N ILE A 279 -15.99 -15.66 -28.59
CA ILE A 279 -14.97 -14.71 -29.05
C ILE A 279 -13.60 -15.40 -29.13
N SER A 280 -13.17 -16.11 -28.09
CA SER A 280 -11.88 -16.84 -28.09
C SER A 280 -11.83 -17.91 -29.19
N ALA A 281 -12.90 -18.70 -29.38
CA ALA A 281 -12.98 -19.68 -30.46
C ALA A 281 -12.89 -19.03 -31.85
N ALA A 282 -13.55 -17.89 -32.06
CA ALA A 282 -13.45 -17.16 -33.33
C ALA A 282 -12.04 -16.59 -33.56
N LEU A 283 -11.37 -16.11 -32.51
CA LEU A 283 -10.02 -15.58 -32.60
C LEU A 283 -8.98 -16.65 -32.93
N ALA A 284 -9.21 -17.92 -32.56
CA ALA A 284 -8.35 -19.03 -32.97
C ALA A 284 -8.30 -19.21 -34.50
N GLU A 285 -9.39 -18.92 -35.21
CA GLU A 285 -9.52 -19.17 -36.65
C GLU A 285 -9.43 -17.90 -37.52
N HIS A 286 -9.65 -16.72 -36.92
CA HIS A 286 -9.76 -15.46 -37.65
C HIS A 286 -8.85 -14.37 -37.07
N ASN A 287 -8.36 -13.47 -37.93
CA ASN A 287 -7.48 -12.36 -37.51
C ASN A 287 -8.25 -11.12 -37.05
N VAL A 288 -9.47 -10.92 -37.54
CA VAL A 288 -10.35 -9.83 -37.14
C VAL A 288 -11.71 -10.42 -36.75
N VAL A 289 -12.08 -10.24 -35.49
CA VAL A 289 -13.31 -10.78 -34.91
C VAL A 289 -14.17 -9.62 -34.43
N LYS A 290 -15.45 -9.59 -34.85
CA LYS A 290 -16.40 -8.52 -34.50
C LYS A 290 -17.57 -9.07 -33.71
N LEU A 291 -17.88 -8.44 -32.58
CA LEU A 291 -19.11 -8.66 -31.82
C LEU A 291 -20.00 -7.42 -31.92
N ASN A 292 -21.26 -7.64 -32.30
CA ASN A 292 -22.30 -6.61 -32.26
C ASN A 292 -23.30 -6.97 -31.16
N THR A 293 -23.71 -6.00 -30.34
CA THR A 293 -24.78 -6.18 -29.33
C THR A 293 -25.94 -5.23 -29.55
N TRP A 294 -27.14 -5.64 -29.17
CA TRP A 294 -28.38 -4.86 -29.23
C TRP A 294 -29.35 -5.30 -28.13
N ASN A 295 -30.51 -4.64 -28.02
CA ASN A 295 -31.52 -5.02 -27.04
C ASN A 295 -32.02 -6.45 -27.27
N GLY A 296 -31.82 -7.31 -26.28
CA GLY A 296 -32.12 -8.75 -26.37
C GLY A 296 -30.95 -9.62 -26.86
N HIS A 297 -29.80 -9.03 -27.17
CA HIS A 297 -28.55 -9.71 -27.56
C HIS A 297 -27.36 -8.98 -26.94
N TRP A 298 -27.10 -9.28 -25.67
CA TRP A 298 -26.18 -8.53 -24.81
C TRP A 298 -25.72 -9.40 -23.65
N ILE A 299 -24.49 -9.14 -23.17
CA ILE A 299 -23.97 -9.65 -21.91
C ILE A 299 -23.29 -8.50 -21.17
N ARG A 300 -23.33 -8.55 -19.82
CA ARG A 300 -22.71 -7.52 -19.00
C ARG A 300 -21.19 -7.54 -19.08
N ASP A 301 -20.58 -8.72 -18.97
CA ASP A 301 -19.14 -8.85 -18.80
C ASP A 301 -18.56 -9.77 -19.88
N ILE A 302 -17.49 -9.30 -20.53
CA ILE A 302 -16.68 -10.04 -21.49
C ILE A 302 -15.25 -10.06 -21.00
N VAL A 303 -14.59 -11.20 -21.13
CA VAL A 303 -13.18 -11.38 -20.77
C VAL A 303 -12.43 -11.81 -22.01
N LEU A 304 -11.42 -11.04 -22.40
CA LEU A 304 -10.51 -11.43 -23.46
C LEU A 304 -9.40 -12.29 -22.87
N GLU A 305 -9.02 -13.33 -23.61
CA GLU A 305 -7.93 -14.22 -23.24
C GLU A 305 -6.59 -13.45 -23.19
N GLN A 306 -5.81 -13.70 -22.13
CA GLN A 306 -4.55 -13.01 -21.84
C GLN A 306 -3.37 -13.99 -21.97
N ASN A 307 -2.16 -13.46 -22.17
CA ASN A 307 -0.91 -14.22 -22.16
C ASN A 307 -0.87 -15.35 -23.21
N ASN A 308 -1.55 -15.14 -24.34
CA ASN A 308 -1.54 -16.09 -25.46
C ASN A 308 -0.83 -15.46 -26.68
N PRO A 309 0.43 -15.84 -26.95
CA PRO A 309 1.18 -15.32 -28.10
C PRO A 309 0.56 -15.66 -29.46
N GLU A 310 -0.29 -16.69 -29.57
CA GLU A 310 -1.00 -17.00 -30.82
C GLU A 310 -2.04 -15.93 -31.20
N LEU A 311 -2.39 -15.08 -30.25
CA LEU A 311 -3.28 -13.95 -30.50
C LEU A 311 -2.53 -12.74 -31.07
N ASP A 312 -1.21 -12.74 -31.14
CA ASP A 312 -0.44 -11.58 -31.58
C ASP A 312 -0.88 -11.06 -32.96
N GLY A 313 -1.05 -9.74 -33.06
CA GLY A 313 -1.55 -9.06 -34.25
C GLY A 313 -3.06 -9.20 -34.51
N LYS A 314 -3.79 -10.03 -33.77
CA LYS A 314 -5.25 -10.17 -33.95
C LYS A 314 -6.01 -8.94 -33.41
N ILE A 315 -7.20 -8.74 -33.97
CA ILE A 315 -8.08 -7.61 -33.66
C ILE A 315 -9.44 -8.11 -33.21
N PHE A 316 -9.92 -7.57 -32.09
CA PHE A 316 -11.29 -7.74 -31.62
C PHE A 316 -12.03 -6.40 -31.67
N VAL A 317 -13.16 -6.37 -32.36
CA VAL A 317 -13.99 -5.18 -32.54
C VAL A 317 -15.32 -5.39 -31.81
N PHE A 318 -15.66 -4.48 -30.90
CA PHE A 318 -16.93 -4.51 -30.19
C PHE A 318 -17.74 -3.27 -30.53
N THR A 319 -18.86 -3.47 -31.25
CA THR A 319 -19.88 -2.45 -31.51
C THR A 319 -21.11 -2.70 -30.63
N SER A 320 -21.64 -1.66 -29.97
CA SER A 320 -22.87 -1.79 -29.16
C SER A 320 -23.97 -0.82 -29.59
N SER A 321 -25.18 -1.36 -29.67
CA SER A 321 -26.45 -0.63 -29.76
C SER A 321 -27.42 -1.05 -28.64
N ALA A 322 -26.93 -1.81 -27.65
CA ALA A 322 -27.72 -2.23 -26.51
C ALA A 322 -27.99 -1.04 -25.57
N GLY A 323 -29.13 -1.03 -24.90
CA GLY A 323 -29.48 -0.02 -23.90
C GLY A 323 -28.69 -0.14 -22.59
N TYR A 324 -28.09 -1.31 -22.33
CA TYR A 324 -27.23 -1.57 -21.18
C TYR A 324 -25.75 -1.52 -21.58
N ASN A 325 -24.90 -1.02 -20.67
CA ASN A 325 -23.45 -1.01 -20.85
C ASN A 325 -22.87 -2.42 -20.72
N SER A 326 -21.82 -2.72 -21.49
CA SER A 326 -21.01 -3.93 -21.29
C SER A 326 -19.63 -3.56 -20.74
N ASN A 327 -18.94 -4.46 -20.06
CA ASN A 327 -17.57 -4.27 -19.62
C ASN A 327 -16.68 -5.34 -20.26
N VAL A 328 -15.56 -4.91 -20.86
CA VAL A 328 -14.58 -5.81 -21.45
C VAL A 328 -13.32 -5.79 -20.61
N ASN A 329 -13.00 -6.90 -19.96
CA ASN A 329 -11.74 -7.10 -19.26
C ASN A 329 -10.69 -7.55 -20.28
N TYR A 330 -9.82 -6.63 -20.67
CA TYR A 330 -8.91 -6.79 -21.80
C TYR A 330 -7.44 -6.88 -21.40
N TYR A 331 -7.05 -6.43 -20.21
CA TYR A 331 -5.69 -6.52 -19.70
C TYR A 331 -5.74 -6.66 -18.18
N PRO A 332 -4.73 -7.23 -17.49
CA PRO A 332 -4.74 -7.32 -16.04
C PRO A 332 -5.14 -6.01 -15.39
N GLU A 333 -6.19 -6.08 -14.56
CA GLU A 333 -6.67 -4.94 -13.76
C GLU A 333 -7.22 -3.76 -14.59
N ARG A 334 -7.44 -3.96 -15.89
CA ARG A 334 -8.06 -2.99 -16.80
C ARG A 334 -9.36 -3.53 -17.37
N SER A 335 -10.34 -2.63 -17.45
CA SER A 335 -11.62 -2.89 -18.09
C SER A 335 -12.04 -1.67 -18.90
N LYS A 336 -12.73 -1.90 -20.02
CA LYS A 336 -13.34 -0.84 -20.82
C LYS A 336 -14.85 -1.00 -20.78
N THR A 337 -15.54 0.02 -20.30
CA THR A 337 -17.00 0.10 -20.40
C THR A 337 -17.37 0.48 -21.84
N ILE A 338 -18.14 -0.39 -22.48
CA ILE A 338 -18.73 -0.23 -23.80
C ILE A 338 -20.14 0.30 -23.62
N VAL A 339 -20.37 1.52 -24.08
CA VAL A 339 -21.67 2.21 -23.99
C VAL A 339 -22.40 2.15 -25.34
N SER A 340 -23.73 2.33 -25.30
CA SER A 340 -24.55 2.33 -26.51
C SER A 340 -24.06 3.35 -27.55
N GLY A 341 -24.02 2.94 -28.81
CA GLY A 341 -23.59 3.77 -29.94
C GLY A 341 -22.08 3.83 -30.17
N THR A 342 -21.27 3.05 -29.43
CA THR A 342 -19.80 3.05 -29.58
C THR A 342 -19.30 1.81 -30.33
N THR A 343 -18.13 1.98 -30.97
CA THR A 343 -17.30 0.88 -31.47
C THR A 343 -15.93 0.99 -30.81
N THR A 344 -15.45 -0.08 -30.23
CA THR A 344 -14.13 -0.16 -29.59
C THR A 344 -13.31 -1.23 -30.29
N VAL A 345 -12.04 -0.91 -30.61
CA VAL A 345 -11.10 -1.81 -31.27
C VAL A 345 -10.01 -2.18 -30.28
N PHE A 346 -9.88 -3.46 -29.99
CA PHE A 346 -8.81 -4.04 -29.20
C PHE A 346 -7.84 -4.73 -30.17
N LYS A 347 -6.54 -4.46 -30.00
CA LYS A 347 -5.49 -5.15 -30.77
C LYS A 347 -4.60 -5.92 -29.82
N ASN A 348 -4.29 -7.16 -30.17
CA ASN A 348 -3.38 -7.97 -29.38
C ASN A 348 -1.93 -7.74 -29.86
N VAL A 349 -1.04 -7.55 -28.89
CA VAL A 349 0.38 -7.24 -29.08
C VAL A 349 1.16 -8.09 -28.09
N ASN A 350 1.97 -9.01 -28.60
CA ASN A 350 2.78 -9.94 -27.80
C ASN A 350 1.96 -10.69 -26.72
N GLY A 351 0.69 -11.02 -27.02
CA GLY A 351 -0.20 -11.74 -26.10
C GLY A 351 -1.02 -10.86 -25.14
N ALA A 352 -0.88 -9.53 -25.20
CA ALA A 352 -1.67 -8.58 -24.42
C ALA A 352 -2.64 -7.80 -25.31
N TRP A 353 -3.90 -7.60 -24.88
CA TRP A 353 -4.80 -6.71 -25.60
C TRP A 353 -4.58 -5.26 -25.20
N VAL A 354 -4.53 -4.40 -26.19
CA VAL A 354 -4.21 -2.97 -26.09
C VAL A 354 -5.35 -2.17 -26.73
N LEU A 355 -5.66 -1.01 -26.16
CA LEU A 355 -6.46 0.04 -26.80
C LEU A 355 -5.55 1.17 -27.30
N GLU A 356 -6.00 1.93 -28.30
CA GLU A 356 -5.27 3.11 -28.78
C GLU A 356 -5.01 4.12 -27.64
N ASP A 357 -5.98 4.28 -26.74
CA ASP A 357 -5.89 5.12 -25.54
C ASP A 357 -4.78 4.68 -24.57
N ASP A 358 -4.36 3.40 -24.58
CA ASP A 358 -3.32 2.89 -23.67
C ASP A 358 -1.91 3.34 -24.10
N LEU A 359 -1.70 3.55 -25.41
CA LEU A 359 -0.38 3.83 -25.99
C LEU A 359 0.31 5.05 -25.39
N ILE A 360 -0.46 6.03 -24.91
CA ILE A 360 0.08 7.25 -24.32
C ILE A 360 0.84 6.96 -23.02
N PHE A 361 0.44 5.95 -22.25
CA PHE A 361 1.08 5.65 -20.97
C PHE A 361 2.47 5.04 -21.14
N ASN A 362 2.75 4.32 -22.22
CA ASN A 362 4.12 3.91 -22.57
C ASN A 362 5.02 5.11 -22.92
N LYS A 363 4.44 6.24 -23.36
CA LYS A 363 5.18 7.47 -23.67
C LYS A 363 5.39 8.37 -22.44
N ILE A 364 4.71 8.10 -21.32
CA ILE A 364 4.76 8.93 -20.11
C ILE A 364 5.79 8.36 -19.12
N GLY A 365 6.83 9.14 -18.84
CA GLY A 365 7.85 8.84 -17.83
C GLY A 365 7.78 9.83 -16.67
N TYR A 366 8.29 9.44 -15.49
CA TYR A 366 8.40 10.36 -14.37
C TYR A 366 9.36 11.51 -14.70
N ALA A 367 10.59 11.20 -15.09
CA ALA A 367 11.61 12.18 -15.46
C ALA A 367 12.71 11.54 -16.32
N ASP A 368 13.44 12.34 -17.08
CA ASP A 368 14.55 11.87 -17.92
C ASP A 368 15.91 11.95 -17.21
N GLY A 369 16.84 11.07 -17.60
CA GLY A 369 18.25 11.15 -17.23
C GLY A 369 18.60 10.67 -15.81
N PHE A 370 17.71 9.91 -15.16
CA PHE A 370 17.94 9.39 -13.81
C PHE A 370 18.47 7.95 -13.82
N TRP A 371 19.69 7.78 -13.33
CA TRP A 371 20.19 6.46 -12.92
C TRP A 371 19.42 6.02 -11.69
N SER A 372 19.15 4.71 -11.53
CA SER A 372 18.40 4.23 -10.37
C SER A 372 18.97 2.96 -9.73
N ALA A 373 18.81 2.84 -8.41
CA ALA A 373 19.13 1.63 -7.67
C ALA A 373 18.16 1.47 -6.49
N GLU A 374 17.98 0.26 -5.99
CA GLU A 374 17.15 -0.01 -4.82
C GLU A 374 18.03 -0.34 -3.63
N LEU A 375 17.94 0.48 -2.58
CA LEU A 375 18.63 0.23 -1.33
C LEU A 375 17.88 -0.84 -0.54
N PRO A 376 18.58 -1.90 -0.04
CA PRO A 376 18.05 -2.81 0.95
C PRO A 376 17.52 -2.02 2.16
N LYS A 377 16.36 -2.42 2.68
CA LYS A 377 15.70 -1.71 3.78
C LYS A 377 16.61 -1.61 5.01
N GLU A 378 17.44 -2.62 5.27
CA GLU A 378 18.36 -2.68 6.41
C GLU A 378 19.42 -1.58 6.38
N TRP A 379 19.66 -0.96 5.22
CA TRP A 379 20.61 0.14 5.08
C TRP A 379 19.98 1.50 5.42
N LEU A 380 18.65 1.61 5.42
CA LEU A 380 17.92 2.85 5.70
C LEU A 380 17.82 3.10 7.21
N ASN A 381 18.91 3.58 7.81
CA ASN A 381 18.92 4.05 9.19
C ASN A 381 19.37 5.50 9.27
N ALA A 382 19.05 6.18 10.38
CA ALA A 382 19.52 7.53 10.64
C ALA A 382 21.06 7.64 10.55
N GLY A 383 21.53 8.70 9.88
CA GLY A 383 22.95 8.90 9.59
C GLY A 383 23.47 8.17 8.34
N LEU A 384 22.60 7.57 7.52
CA LEU A 384 22.95 7.05 6.19
C LEU A 384 23.65 8.13 5.34
N LYS A 385 24.71 7.71 4.65
CA LYS A 385 25.43 8.50 3.64
C LYS A 385 25.51 7.70 2.35
N LEU A 386 25.41 8.39 1.22
CA LEU A 386 25.50 7.78 -0.11
C LEU A 386 26.64 8.43 -0.90
N SER A 387 27.47 7.62 -1.55
CA SER A 387 28.51 8.08 -2.47
C SER A 387 28.25 7.52 -3.86
N PHE A 388 28.23 8.41 -4.84
CA PHE A 388 28.09 8.09 -6.26
C PHE A 388 29.46 8.18 -6.92
N GLU A 389 29.78 7.22 -7.78
CA GLU A 389 31.05 7.15 -8.49
C GLU A 389 30.84 6.86 -9.98
N ASN A 390 31.49 7.65 -10.84
CA ASN A 390 31.56 7.44 -12.28
C ASN A 390 32.97 7.80 -12.77
N GLN A 391 33.66 6.88 -13.45
CA GLN A 391 35.01 7.08 -14.00
C GLN A 391 36.02 7.68 -13.00
N GLY A 392 35.95 7.26 -11.73
CA GLY A 392 36.83 7.73 -10.64
C GLY A 392 36.45 9.09 -10.04
N LYS A 393 35.48 9.82 -10.59
CA LYS A 393 34.90 11.01 -9.95
C LYS A 393 33.87 10.59 -8.90
N LYS A 394 33.90 11.23 -7.73
CA LYS A 394 33.02 10.90 -6.60
C LYS A 394 32.21 12.10 -6.15
N GLY A 395 30.96 11.85 -5.78
CA GLY A 395 30.08 12.83 -5.15
C GLY A 395 29.33 12.19 -3.99
N THR A 396 29.37 12.82 -2.82
CA THR A 396 28.76 12.28 -1.60
C THR A 396 27.54 13.09 -1.18
N LEU A 397 26.46 12.40 -0.85
CA LEU A 397 25.28 12.91 -0.17
C LEU A 397 25.34 12.47 1.30
N ALA A 398 25.62 13.40 2.21
CA ALA A 398 25.83 13.09 3.62
C ALA A 398 24.68 13.53 4.55
N GLN A 399 23.82 14.44 4.12
CA GLN A 399 22.70 14.97 4.90
C GLN A 399 21.39 14.36 4.41
N ILE A 400 21.12 13.12 4.83
CA ILE A 400 19.89 12.40 4.47
C ILE A 400 19.02 12.30 5.73
N LYS A 401 17.84 12.91 5.70
CA LYS A 401 16.87 12.79 6.81
C LYS A 401 16.16 11.44 6.71
N VAL A 402 16.53 10.52 7.59
CA VAL A 402 15.87 9.23 7.80
C VAL A 402 15.23 9.25 9.19
N GLY A 403 13.93 9.04 9.23
CA GLY A 403 13.11 9.02 10.43
C GLY A 403 12.95 7.62 11.02
N ALA A 404 11.91 7.45 11.84
CA ALA A 404 11.70 6.20 12.57
C ALA A 404 11.34 5.04 11.62
N PRO A 405 11.67 3.79 11.98
CA PRO A 405 11.04 2.61 11.40
C PRO A 405 9.61 2.47 11.94
N THR A 406 8.69 3.23 11.36
CA THR A 406 7.29 3.32 11.81
C THR A 406 6.53 2.01 11.59
N GLU A 407 5.67 1.62 12.54
CA GLU A 407 4.84 0.42 12.45
C GLU A 407 3.35 0.77 12.43
N LEU A 408 2.55 -0.04 11.74
CA LEU A 408 1.08 -0.03 11.79
C LEU A 408 0.56 -1.43 12.12
N LEU A 409 -0.20 -1.56 13.21
CA LEU A 409 -0.93 -2.78 13.53
C LEU A 409 -2.42 -2.55 13.27
N LEU A 410 -3.00 -3.34 12.37
CA LEU A 410 -4.40 -3.23 11.98
C LEU A 410 -5.12 -4.56 12.26
N HIS A 411 -6.04 -4.55 13.22
CA HIS A 411 -6.97 -5.65 13.43
C HIS A 411 -8.18 -5.49 12.51
N THR A 412 -8.68 -6.57 11.94
CA THR A 412 -9.88 -6.57 11.08
C THR A 412 -10.92 -7.54 11.64
N ILE A 413 -12.15 -7.09 11.85
CA ILE A 413 -13.27 -7.92 12.32
C ILE A 413 -14.59 -7.58 11.59
N ASP A 414 -15.39 -8.58 11.24
CA ASP A 414 -16.74 -8.39 10.69
C ASP A 414 -17.79 -8.72 11.77
N VAL A 415 -18.64 -7.75 12.10
CA VAL A 415 -19.53 -7.78 13.27
C VAL A 415 -20.99 -7.68 12.83
N GLY A 416 -21.77 -8.72 13.15
CA GLY A 416 -23.22 -8.74 13.01
C GLY A 416 -23.92 -8.58 14.36
N MET A 417 -24.75 -7.54 14.51
CA MET A 417 -25.45 -7.22 15.77
C MET A 417 -26.96 -7.41 15.61
N LEU A 418 -27.52 -8.46 16.20
CA LEU A 418 -28.92 -8.91 15.99
C LEU A 418 -29.21 -9.27 14.52
N VAL A 419 -28.15 -9.57 13.77
CA VAL A 419 -28.13 -9.98 12.36
C VAL A 419 -26.78 -10.64 12.10
N GLU A 420 -26.70 -11.58 11.15
CA GLU A 420 -25.42 -12.18 10.74
C GLU A 420 -24.40 -11.12 10.27
N PRO A 421 -23.08 -11.35 10.34
CA PRO A 421 -22.05 -10.51 9.71
C PRO A 421 -22.30 -10.32 8.22
N ARG A 422 -21.70 -9.27 7.64
CA ARG A 422 -22.02 -8.87 6.26
C ARG A 422 -21.31 -9.71 5.20
N ASP A 423 -20.18 -10.32 5.54
CA ASP A 423 -19.30 -11.07 4.64
C ASP A 423 -18.81 -10.23 3.44
N ALA A 424 -18.50 -8.96 3.72
CA ALA A 424 -18.02 -7.99 2.72
C ALA A 424 -16.80 -7.20 3.22
N PHE A 425 -15.98 -7.81 4.09
CA PHE A 425 -14.71 -7.22 4.52
C PHE A 425 -13.58 -7.59 3.56
N HIS A 426 -13.62 -7.01 2.36
CA HIS A 426 -12.66 -7.32 1.29
C HIS A 426 -11.21 -7.04 1.69
N PHE A 427 -10.92 -5.96 2.43
CA PHE A 427 -9.56 -5.68 2.91
C PHE A 427 -8.97 -6.79 3.80
N GLN A 428 -9.79 -7.42 4.65
CA GLN A 428 -9.37 -8.49 5.53
C GLN A 428 -8.88 -9.72 4.74
N THR A 429 -9.60 -10.07 3.69
CA THR A 429 -9.40 -11.31 2.94
C THR A 429 -8.49 -11.13 1.71
N ASP A 430 -8.45 -9.95 1.10
CA ASP A 430 -7.62 -9.64 -0.07
C ASP A 430 -6.21 -9.19 0.36
N LYS A 431 -5.24 -10.10 0.25
CA LYS A 431 -3.84 -9.84 0.65
C LYS A 431 -3.13 -8.87 -0.29
N ALA A 432 -3.56 -8.80 -1.55
CA ALA A 432 -3.04 -7.82 -2.48
C ALA A 432 -3.47 -6.40 -2.05
N ALA A 433 -4.70 -6.23 -1.57
CA ALA A 433 -5.18 -4.95 -1.04
C ALA A 433 -4.35 -4.48 0.18
N GLN A 434 -3.99 -5.39 1.08
CA GLN A 434 -3.14 -5.07 2.24
C GLN A 434 -1.75 -4.57 1.81
N ARG A 435 -1.14 -5.21 0.81
CA ARG A 435 0.11 -4.74 0.20
C ARG A 435 -0.07 -3.41 -0.52
N GLU A 436 -1.13 -3.25 -1.30
CA GLU A 436 -1.44 -2.01 -2.03
C GLU A 436 -1.53 -0.81 -1.07
N TYR A 437 -2.19 -0.93 0.08
CA TYR A 437 -2.24 0.13 1.08
C TYR A 437 -0.88 0.39 1.76
N PHE A 438 -0.07 -0.66 2.00
CA PHE A 438 1.29 -0.48 2.52
C PHE A 438 2.16 0.39 1.59
N GLU A 439 1.99 0.28 0.27
CA GLU A 439 2.71 1.13 -0.69
C GLU A 439 2.27 2.61 -0.62
N THR A 440 1.10 2.94 -0.06
CA THR A 440 0.63 4.35 0.04
C THR A 440 0.89 4.99 1.40
N ALA A 441 1.04 4.22 2.47
CA ALA A 441 1.28 4.74 3.83
C ALA A 441 2.79 4.85 4.15
N PRO A 442 3.28 5.81 4.96
CA PRO A 442 4.70 5.97 5.28
C PRO A 442 5.11 5.08 6.48
N VAL A 443 4.95 3.77 6.32
CA VAL A 443 5.26 2.73 7.33
C VAL A 443 6.46 1.86 6.90
N SER A 444 7.28 1.43 7.86
CA SER A 444 8.32 0.41 7.65
C SER A 444 7.73 -0.99 7.69
N LYS A 445 6.78 -1.21 8.60
CA LYS A 445 6.11 -2.50 8.81
C LYS A 445 4.62 -2.30 9.02
N MET A 446 3.82 -3.15 8.39
CA MET A 446 2.37 -3.18 8.59
C MET A 446 1.93 -4.61 8.87
N VAL A 447 1.28 -4.83 10.01
CA VAL A 447 0.70 -6.11 10.40
C VAL A 447 -0.81 -6.02 10.27
N VAL A 448 -1.42 -6.95 9.52
CA VAL A 448 -2.88 -7.06 9.44
C VAL A 448 -3.32 -8.36 10.11
N SER A 449 -4.00 -8.23 11.25
CA SER A 449 -4.49 -9.33 12.08
C SER A 449 -5.96 -9.59 11.81
N GLU A 450 -6.29 -10.78 11.30
CA GLU A 450 -7.68 -11.19 11.15
C GLU A 450 -8.28 -11.66 12.47
N TYR A 451 -9.46 -11.14 12.79
CA TYR A 451 -10.37 -11.72 13.76
C TYR A 451 -11.46 -12.51 13.03
N GLU A 452 -11.92 -13.60 13.63
CA GLU A 452 -13.07 -14.36 13.15
C GLU A 452 -14.33 -13.47 13.13
N PRO A 453 -15.18 -13.56 12.08
CA PRO A 453 -16.47 -12.89 12.07
C PRO A 453 -17.32 -13.30 13.27
N VAL A 454 -18.03 -12.33 13.86
CA VAL A 454 -18.83 -12.56 15.07
C VAL A 454 -20.29 -12.14 14.87
N HIS A 455 -21.19 -13.07 15.17
CA HIS A 455 -22.63 -12.83 15.22
C HIS A 455 -23.08 -12.73 16.69
N PHE A 456 -23.58 -11.57 17.08
CA PHE A 456 -24.27 -11.37 18.35
C PHE A 456 -25.77 -11.50 18.16
N ALA A 457 -26.30 -12.68 18.42
CA ALA A 457 -27.75 -12.93 18.41
C ALA A 457 -28.47 -12.17 19.55
N GLU A 458 -27.75 -11.87 20.62
CA GLU A 458 -28.20 -11.03 21.73
C GLU A 458 -27.13 -9.97 22.00
N VAL A 459 -27.55 -8.76 22.35
CA VAL A 459 -26.67 -7.62 22.61
C VAL A 459 -27.06 -6.98 23.94
N MET A 460 -26.16 -7.05 24.91
CA MET A 460 -26.29 -6.31 26.16
C MET A 460 -25.73 -4.89 26.01
N LEU A 461 -26.51 -3.88 26.33
CA LEU A 461 -26.07 -2.48 26.42
C LEU A 461 -25.49 -2.17 27.81
N PRO A 462 -24.60 -1.17 27.92
CA PRO A 462 -23.96 -0.82 29.19
C PRO A 462 -24.95 -0.37 30.28
N ASP A 463 -26.16 0.08 29.92
CA ASP A 463 -27.22 0.46 30.87
C ASP A 463 -27.99 -0.75 31.45
N GLY A 464 -27.65 -1.97 31.03
CA GLY A 464 -28.32 -3.21 31.44
C GLY A 464 -29.47 -3.64 30.54
N THR A 465 -29.71 -2.95 29.43
CA THR A 465 -30.74 -3.34 28.46
C THR A 465 -30.25 -4.48 27.58
N LEU A 466 -30.91 -5.65 27.67
CA LEU A 466 -30.69 -6.78 26.76
C LEU A 466 -31.56 -6.64 25.50
N LEU A 467 -30.92 -6.65 24.34
CA LEU A 467 -31.56 -6.64 23.03
C LEU A 467 -31.48 -8.04 22.39
N THR A 468 -32.58 -8.52 21.80
CA THR A 468 -32.65 -9.85 21.19
C THR A 468 -33.13 -9.85 19.74
N ASP A 469 -33.98 -8.89 19.35
CA ASP A 469 -34.56 -8.82 18.00
C ASP A 469 -34.05 -7.61 17.20
N LEU A 470 -34.13 -6.42 17.80
CA LEU A 470 -33.68 -5.16 17.21
C LEU A 470 -33.29 -4.15 18.29
N ASP A 471 -32.47 -3.18 17.92
CA ASP A 471 -32.22 -1.97 18.70
C ASP A 471 -33.37 -0.96 18.49
N PRO A 472 -34.02 -0.46 19.57
CA PRO A 472 -35.15 0.47 19.47
C PRO A 472 -34.78 1.84 18.88
N SER A 473 -33.49 2.19 18.86
CA SER A 473 -32.98 3.38 18.20
C SER A 473 -33.09 3.28 16.67
N LYS A 474 -32.83 4.41 15.99
CA LYS A 474 -32.67 4.42 14.53
C LYS A 474 -31.18 4.27 14.21
N GLY A 475 -30.84 3.20 13.49
CA GLY A 475 -29.51 3.02 12.96
C GLY A 475 -29.32 3.80 11.66
N GLY A 476 -28.07 3.95 11.26
CA GLY A 476 -27.72 4.52 9.97
C GLY A 476 -26.23 4.40 9.69
N TRP A 477 -25.80 5.08 8.64
CA TRP A 477 -24.41 4.99 8.21
C TRP A 477 -23.43 5.58 9.23
N HIS A 478 -23.83 6.59 10.03
CA HIS A 478 -23.06 7.17 11.14
C HIS A 478 -23.78 7.15 12.49
N SER A 479 -24.88 6.40 12.64
CA SER A 479 -25.74 6.46 13.82
C SER A 479 -26.24 5.08 14.27
N GLY A 480 -26.72 5.01 15.51
CA GLY A 480 -27.28 3.81 16.15
C GLY A 480 -26.57 3.50 17.47
N THR A 481 -27.32 3.05 18.48
CA THR A 481 -26.75 2.77 19.81
C THR A 481 -25.78 1.60 19.73
N MET A 482 -26.14 0.50 19.06
CA MET A 482 -25.22 -0.64 18.88
C MET A 482 -23.93 -0.27 18.10
N ARG A 483 -24.01 0.64 17.11
CA ARG A 483 -22.82 1.14 16.40
C ARG A 483 -21.79 1.70 17.39
N GLN A 484 -22.23 2.58 18.29
CA GLN A 484 -21.36 3.26 19.25
C GLN A 484 -20.91 2.31 20.37
N SER A 485 -21.86 1.78 21.13
CA SER A 485 -21.54 1.01 22.34
C SER A 485 -20.92 -0.35 22.04
N ILE A 486 -21.28 -1.00 20.92
CA ILE A 486 -20.81 -2.35 20.61
C ILE A 486 -19.69 -2.30 19.58
N GLY A 487 -19.95 -1.81 18.36
CA GLY A 487 -18.96 -1.81 17.28
C GLY A 487 -17.68 -1.04 17.63
N LYS A 488 -17.84 0.20 18.11
CA LYS A 488 -16.70 1.06 18.51
C LYS A 488 -16.19 0.72 19.90
N GLU A 489 -17.01 0.92 20.93
CA GLU A 489 -16.54 0.88 22.32
C GLU A 489 -16.25 -0.54 22.83
N LEU A 490 -17.17 -1.49 22.67
CA LEU A 490 -16.94 -2.85 23.18
C LEU A 490 -15.91 -3.61 22.35
N ILE A 491 -16.06 -3.60 21.03
CA ILE A 491 -15.24 -4.43 20.13
C ILE A 491 -13.92 -3.74 19.79
N SER A 492 -13.95 -2.56 19.18
CA SER A 492 -12.72 -1.94 18.67
C SER A 492 -11.80 -1.47 19.80
N ILE A 493 -12.34 -0.70 20.75
CA ILE A 493 -11.58 -0.31 21.93
C ILE A 493 -11.28 -1.52 22.82
N GLY A 494 -12.16 -2.52 22.91
CA GLY A 494 -11.88 -3.74 23.68
C GLY A 494 -10.67 -4.52 23.13
N ILE A 495 -10.59 -4.71 21.81
CA ILE A 495 -9.41 -5.32 21.16
C ILE A 495 -8.17 -4.47 21.38
N ASN A 496 -8.28 -3.13 21.24
CA ASN A 496 -7.15 -2.22 21.48
C ASN A 496 -6.65 -2.31 22.93
N ASN A 497 -7.54 -2.16 23.90
CA ASN A 497 -7.22 -2.16 25.33
C ASN A 497 -6.69 -3.50 25.83
N ALA A 498 -7.22 -4.62 25.34
CA ALA A 498 -6.69 -5.95 25.66
C ALA A 498 -5.23 -6.11 25.22
N ASN A 499 -4.86 -5.56 24.05
CA ASN A 499 -3.48 -5.54 23.56
C ASN A 499 -2.59 -4.53 24.33
N TYR A 500 -3.17 -3.49 24.91
CA TYR A 500 -2.49 -2.60 25.85
C TYR A 500 -2.44 -3.13 27.29
N GLY A 501 -3.03 -4.29 27.57
CA GLY A 501 -3.03 -4.90 28.92
C GLY A 501 -3.92 -4.18 29.92
N ILE A 502 -4.91 -3.41 29.46
CA ILE A 502 -5.94 -2.80 30.30
C ILE A 502 -7.05 -3.83 30.42
N ASN A 503 -7.40 -4.26 31.64
CA ASN A 503 -8.37 -5.33 31.85
C ASN A 503 -9.82 -4.84 31.92
N SER A 504 -10.03 -3.61 32.38
CA SER A 504 -11.36 -3.01 32.52
C SER A 504 -11.33 -1.50 32.36
N SER A 505 -12.44 -0.93 31.89
CA SER A 505 -12.65 0.49 31.66
C SER A 505 -14.10 0.89 31.97
N VAL A 506 -14.41 2.18 31.88
CA VAL A 506 -15.81 2.65 31.81
C VAL A 506 -16.55 2.00 30.63
N GLY A 507 -17.85 1.74 30.79
CA GLY A 507 -18.68 1.09 29.77
C GLY A 507 -19.23 2.02 28.67
N VAL A 508 -19.12 3.34 28.85
CA VAL A 508 -19.57 4.34 27.88
C VAL A 508 -18.46 5.37 27.68
N GLY A 509 -18.19 5.69 26.41
CA GLY A 509 -17.17 6.66 26.02
C GLY A 509 -15.84 6.04 25.59
N GLU A 510 -15.00 6.88 25.00
CA GLU A 510 -13.80 6.46 24.26
C GLU A 510 -12.48 6.89 24.93
N SER A 511 -12.54 7.70 25.99
CA SER A 511 -11.36 8.36 26.59
C SER A 511 -10.38 7.42 27.30
N GLU A 512 -10.81 6.23 27.69
CA GLU A 512 -9.96 5.22 28.36
C GLU A 512 -9.25 4.28 27.36
N ASN A 513 -9.24 4.63 26.07
CA ASN A 513 -8.34 4.05 25.08
C ASN A 513 -7.09 4.94 24.94
N PRO A 514 -5.90 4.48 25.35
CA PRO A 514 -4.71 5.34 25.41
C PRO A 514 -4.15 5.69 24.02
N TYR A 515 -4.39 4.85 23.01
CA TYR A 515 -3.89 5.03 21.63
C TYR A 515 -2.40 5.42 21.53
N VAL A 516 -1.55 4.80 22.36
CA VAL A 516 -0.11 5.10 22.44
C VAL A 516 0.69 4.47 21.31
N ALA A 517 0.22 3.36 20.74
CA ALA A 517 0.76 2.75 19.53
C ALA A 517 -0.11 3.08 18.32
N ALA A 518 0.44 2.98 17.11
CA ALA A 518 -0.33 3.01 15.86
C ALA A 518 -1.06 1.66 15.66
N GLN A 519 -1.92 1.32 16.63
CA GLN A 519 -2.79 0.16 16.64
C GLN A 519 -4.21 0.59 16.34
N LEU A 520 -4.79 0.01 15.29
CA LEU A 520 -6.12 0.31 14.82
C LEU A 520 -6.93 -0.98 14.78
N THR A 521 -8.18 -0.91 15.21
CA THR A 521 -9.17 -1.97 14.95
C THR A 521 -10.17 -1.47 13.93
N ALA A 522 -10.03 -1.97 12.71
CA ALA A 522 -10.96 -1.77 11.64
C ALA A 522 -12.07 -2.82 11.70
N HIS A 523 -13.32 -2.38 11.61
CA HIS A 523 -14.45 -3.27 11.59
C HIS A 523 -15.43 -2.91 10.49
N ASN A 524 -15.96 -3.97 9.88
CA ASN A 524 -17.25 -3.90 9.23
C ASN A 524 -18.31 -4.17 10.29
N SER A 525 -19.36 -3.35 10.34
CA SER A 525 -20.47 -3.62 11.25
C SER A 525 -21.82 -3.35 10.61
N ARG A 526 -22.81 -4.17 10.99
CA ARG A 526 -24.22 -3.92 10.70
C ARG A 526 -25.09 -4.38 11.86
N GLY A 527 -26.24 -3.74 12.01
CA GLY A 527 -27.18 -4.06 13.07
C GLY A 527 -28.63 -4.05 12.61
N ASN A 528 -29.50 -4.79 13.30
CA ASN A 528 -30.94 -4.68 13.12
C ASN A 528 -31.51 -3.60 14.07
N TYR A 529 -32.14 -2.58 13.49
CA TYR A 529 -32.68 -1.42 14.20
C TYR A 529 -34.18 -1.27 13.95
N ASN A 530 -34.83 -0.31 14.61
CA ASN A 530 -36.24 0.02 14.38
C ASN A 530 -36.54 0.48 12.93
N ASN A 531 -35.52 0.93 12.19
CA ASN A 531 -35.60 1.24 10.75
C ASN A 531 -35.01 0.13 9.85
N GLY A 532 -34.96 -1.12 10.34
CA GLY A 532 -34.46 -2.29 9.63
C GLY A 532 -32.95 -2.50 9.79
N VAL A 533 -32.39 -3.41 8.99
CA VAL A 533 -30.96 -3.69 8.99
C VAL A 533 -30.19 -2.51 8.40
N GLN A 534 -29.22 -1.99 9.15
CA GLN A 534 -28.41 -0.84 8.78
C GLN A 534 -26.93 -1.23 8.76
N THR A 535 -26.23 -0.87 7.69
CA THR A 535 -24.77 -0.97 7.57
C THR A 535 -24.13 0.32 8.09
N HIS A 536 -23.01 0.18 8.78
CA HIS A 536 -22.25 1.26 9.39
C HIS A 536 -20.96 1.51 8.62
N GLY A 537 -20.58 2.78 8.40
CA GLY A 537 -19.31 3.14 7.77
C GLY A 537 -18.91 4.59 8.05
N GLY A 538 -17.91 5.07 7.30
CA GLY A 538 -17.51 6.48 7.21
C GLY A 538 -17.16 7.14 8.54
N SER A 539 -16.53 6.42 9.48
CA SER A 539 -15.91 7.08 10.64
C SER A 539 -14.65 6.38 11.11
N GLY A 540 -13.65 7.14 11.53
CA GLY A 540 -12.45 6.65 12.16
C GLY A 540 -11.85 7.65 13.13
N GLY A 541 -10.99 7.16 14.02
CA GLY A 541 -10.30 7.98 15.03
C GLY A 541 -9.95 7.16 16.25
N ALA A 542 -8.93 7.61 17.00
CA ALA A 542 -8.49 7.01 18.27
C ALA A 542 -8.33 5.46 18.21
N GLY A 543 -7.73 4.92 17.15
CA GLY A 543 -7.52 3.49 16.97
C GLY A 543 -8.75 2.70 16.50
N MET A 544 -9.80 3.36 16.03
CA MET A 544 -11.01 2.73 15.50
C MET A 544 -11.23 3.10 14.04
N VAL A 545 -11.74 2.15 13.24
CA VAL A 545 -12.10 2.38 11.83
C VAL A 545 -13.41 1.64 11.54
N THR A 546 -14.50 2.36 11.30
CA THR A 546 -15.81 1.79 10.95
C THR A 546 -16.01 1.89 9.44
N LEU A 547 -16.06 0.76 8.75
CA LEU A 547 -16.04 0.70 7.29
C LEU A 547 -17.30 0.04 6.71
N ASP A 548 -17.87 0.72 5.72
CA ASP A 548 -18.78 0.12 4.74
C ASP A 548 -17.95 -0.35 3.53
N SER A 549 -17.25 0.54 2.83
CA SER A 549 -16.25 0.13 1.83
C SER A 549 -14.87 -0.02 2.47
N SER A 550 -14.37 -1.26 2.46
CA SER A 550 -13.00 -1.55 2.92
C SER A 550 -11.93 -1.39 1.83
N ILE A 551 -12.31 -1.01 0.60
CA ILE A 551 -11.41 -0.73 -0.52
C ILE A 551 -11.68 0.70 -1.02
N GLY A 552 -10.66 1.42 -1.48
CA GLY A 552 -10.82 2.77 -2.00
C GLY A 552 -10.63 3.87 -0.97
N ASN A 553 -11.37 4.96 -1.17
CA ASN A 553 -11.16 6.17 -0.38
C ASN A 553 -11.72 6.08 1.03
N GLU A 554 -12.84 5.39 1.28
CA GLU A 554 -13.37 5.28 2.65
C GLU A 554 -12.31 4.70 3.60
N PHE A 555 -11.69 3.57 3.22
CA PHE A 555 -10.56 3.03 3.99
C PHE A 555 -9.43 4.06 4.20
N SER A 556 -9.00 4.73 3.12
CA SER A 556 -7.92 5.71 3.18
C SER A 556 -8.28 6.93 4.06
N HIS A 557 -9.54 7.34 4.04
CA HIS A 557 -10.09 8.48 4.78
C HIS A 557 -10.20 8.17 6.26
N GLU A 558 -10.85 7.05 6.61
CA GLU A 558 -11.08 6.69 8.01
C GLU A 558 -9.78 6.26 8.72
N VAL A 559 -8.85 5.62 8.01
CA VAL A 559 -7.50 5.41 8.54
C VAL A 559 -6.73 6.73 8.62
N GLY A 560 -6.95 7.66 7.67
CA GLY A 560 -6.41 9.02 7.71
C GLY A 560 -6.76 9.79 8.99
N HIS A 561 -8.00 9.68 9.47
CA HIS A 561 -8.42 10.26 10.74
C HIS A 561 -7.64 9.73 11.94
N ASN A 562 -7.26 8.45 11.94
CA ASN A 562 -6.42 7.87 13.00
C ASN A 562 -5.01 8.46 13.03
N TYR A 563 -4.50 8.90 11.87
CA TYR A 563 -3.24 9.64 11.79
C TYR A 563 -3.36 11.12 12.23
N GLY A 564 -4.53 11.55 12.71
CA GLY A 564 -4.76 12.92 13.18
C GLY A 564 -5.08 13.91 12.05
N LEU A 565 -5.48 13.41 10.87
CA LEU A 565 -5.94 14.27 9.79
C LEU A 565 -7.40 14.69 10.01
N GLY A 566 -7.69 15.96 9.73
CA GLY A 566 -9.04 16.45 9.50
C GLY A 566 -9.41 16.42 8.01
N HIS A 567 -10.57 16.98 7.68
CA HIS A 567 -11.00 17.14 6.28
C HIS A 567 -10.29 18.31 5.60
N TYR A 568 -10.10 18.20 4.29
CA TYR A 568 -9.47 19.22 3.44
C TYR A 568 -8.14 19.78 4.01
N PRO A 569 -7.18 18.91 4.39
CA PRO A 569 -5.94 19.33 5.02
C PRO A 569 -5.18 20.30 4.12
N GLY A 570 -4.90 21.50 4.66
CA GLY A 570 -4.17 22.55 3.94
C GLY A 570 -4.95 23.23 2.81
N GLY A 571 -6.27 23.02 2.69
CA GLY A 571 -7.10 23.60 1.63
C GLY A 571 -6.56 23.28 0.23
N PHE A 572 -6.67 24.21 -0.72
CA PHE A 572 -6.19 24.01 -2.10
C PHE A 572 -4.70 23.62 -2.21
N GLU A 573 -3.84 24.13 -1.31
CA GLU A 573 -2.40 23.88 -1.34
C GLU A 573 -2.06 22.45 -0.87
N GLY A 574 -2.81 21.93 0.10
CA GLY A 574 -2.57 20.60 0.66
C GLY A 574 -3.44 19.50 0.06
N SER A 575 -4.65 19.79 -0.38
CA SER A 575 -5.67 18.77 -0.68
C SER A 575 -5.81 18.39 -2.16
N ILE A 576 -5.08 19.03 -3.06
CA ILE A 576 -5.04 18.68 -4.49
C ILE A 576 -3.63 18.26 -4.87
N HIS A 577 -3.49 17.14 -5.59
CA HIS A 577 -2.23 16.74 -6.21
C HIS A 577 -1.81 17.74 -7.29
N LYS A 578 -0.51 18.00 -7.43
CA LYS A 578 -0.02 19.10 -8.28
C LYS A 578 0.95 18.63 -9.37
N PRO A 579 1.14 19.41 -10.45
CA PRO A 579 2.23 19.21 -11.41
C PRO A 579 3.60 19.41 -10.76
N ALA A 580 4.64 18.82 -11.36
CA ALA A 580 5.99 18.77 -10.77
C ALA A 580 6.56 20.15 -10.38
N ASN A 581 6.21 21.21 -11.10
CA ASN A 581 6.71 22.58 -10.87
C ASN A 581 6.03 23.31 -9.70
N MET A 582 5.10 22.66 -8.99
CA MET A 582 4.41 23.21 -7.82
C MET A 582 4.74 22.42 -6.56
N SER A 583 4.59 23.06 -5.39
CA SER A 583 4.59 22.37 -4.10
C SER A 583 3.48 21.33 -4.02
N ASN A 584 3.58 20.38 -3.09
CA ASN A 584 2.60 19.31 -2.94
C ASN A 584 2.49 18.37 -4.16
N SER A 585 3.54 18.32 -4.99
CA SER A 585 3.64 17.40 -6.14
C SER A 585 4.48 16.18 -5.82
N THR A 586 4.02 15.00 -6.25
CA THR A 586 4.75 13.73 -6.18
C THR A 586 4.08 12.71 -7.08
N TRP A 587 4.76 11.62 -7.40
CA TRP A 587 4.14 10.34 -7.73
C TRP A 587 4.33 9.37 -6.55
N GLY A 588 3.49 8.33 -6.49
CA GLY A 588 3.72 7.18 -5.61
C GLY A 588 4.68 6.17 -6.25
N TRP A 589 5.11 5.17 -5.48
CA TRP A 589 5.92 4.06 -5.98
C TRP A 589 5.46 2.75 -5.35
N ASP A 590 5.18 1.75 -6.18
CA ASP A 590 4.94 0.38 -5.73
C ASP A 590 6.28 -0.36 -5.76
N SER A 591 6.86 -0.54 -4.57
CA SER A 591 8.19 -1.10 -4.42
C SER A 591 8.29 -2.57 -4.85
N SER A 592 7.18 -3.31 -4.78
CA SER A 592 7.15 -4.74 -5.11
C SER A 592 7.04 -5.02 -6.61
N ARG A 593 6.46 -4.09 -7.38
CA ARG A 593 6.34 -4.20 -8.85
C ARG A 593 7.34 -3.33 -9.61
N ASP A 594 8.09 -2.49 -8.89
CA ASP A 594 8.98 -1.49 -9.44
C ASP A 594 8.29 -0.58 -10.48
N VAL A 595 7.14 0.00 -10.10
CA VAL A 595 6.37 0.93 -10.96
C VAL A 595 6.00 2.20 -10.21
N PHE A 596 5.98 3.33 -10.90
CA PHE A 596 5.47 4.57 -10.34
C PHE A 596 3.96 4.70 -10.49
N ILE A 597 3.34 5.38 -9.54
CA ILE A 597 1.89 5.61 -9.49
C ILE A 597 1.67 7.10 -9.73
N PRO A 598 1.22 7.52 -10.94
CA PRO A 598 1.04 8.94 -11.21
C PRO A 598 -0.04 9.56 -10.32
N ASN A 599 0.01 10.89 -10.18
CA ASN A 599 -0.91 11.63 -9.32
C ASN A 599 -2.08 12.27 -10.09
N PHE A 600 -2.41 11.72 -11.26
CA PHE A 600 -3.49 12.18 -12.13
C PHE A 600 -4.34 11.00 -12.61
N SER A 601 -5.60 11.27 -12.97
CA SER A 601 -6.51 10.25 -13.50
C SER A 601 -6.01 9.71 -14.86
N PRO A 602 -6.15 8.40 -15.15
CA PRO A 602 -5.89 7.87 -16.48
C PRO A 602 -6.93 8.29 -17.53
N SER A 603 -8.00 8.98 -17.13
CA SER A 603 -9.03 9.45 -18.06
C SER A 603 -8.57 10.72 -18.78
N ASN A 604 -8.54 10.67 -20.12
CA ASN A 604 -8.34 11.85 -20.95
C ASN A 604 -9.61 12.71 -20.96
N ASN A 605 -9.75 13.58 -19.95
CA ASN A 605 -10.91 14.44 -19.75
C ASN A 605 -10.59 15.95 -19.87
N GLY A 606 -9.31 16.32 -19.84
CA GLY A 606 -8.87 17.71 -19.87
C GLY A 606 -9.46 18.59 -18.76
N ALA A 607 -9.95 17.99 -17.68
CA ALA A 607 -10.61 18.72 -16.61
C ALA A 607 -9.58 19.33 -15.65
N GLN A 608 -9.89 20.52 -15.14
CA GLN A 608 -9.14 21.13 -14.04
C GLN A 608 -9.52 20.45 -12.72
N SER A 609 -8.58 20.44 -11.77
CA SER A 609 -8.84 20.01 -10.39
C SER A 609 -8.94 21.24 -9.49
N CYS A 610 -10.10 21.46 -8.88
CA CYS A 610 -10.43 22.71 -8.21
C CYS A 610 -10.90 22.50 -6.77
N LEU A 611 -10.51 23.41 -5.87
CA LEU A 611 -10.98 23.50 -4.50
C LEU A 611 -11.04 24.98 -4.09
N ASP A 612 -12.14 25.40 -3.49
CA ASP A 612 -12.38 26.78 -3.03
C ASP A 612 -12.12 27.86 -4.10
N GLY A 613 -12.50 27.58 -5.34
CA GLY A 613 -12.37 28.52 -6.48
C GLY A 613 -10.96 28.63 -7.07
N GLN A 614 -9.98 27.89 -6.54
CA GLN A 614 -8.65 27.75 -7.12
C GLN A 614 -8.54 26.42 -7.88
N CYS A 615 -7.83 26.42 -9.00
CA CYS A 615 -7.77 25.28 -9.92
C CYS A 615 -6.35 24.96 -10.36
N VAL A 616 -6.10 23.70 -10.69
CA VAL A 616 -4.88 23.18 -11.29
C VAL A 616 -5.20 22.67 -12.69
N GLU A 617 -4.43 23.10 -13.68
CA GLU A 617 -4.56 22.62 -15.05
C GLU A 617 -4.19 21.13 -15.18
N PRO A 618 -4.86 20.36 -16.05
CA PRO A 618 -4.54 18.96 -16.28
C PRO A 618 -3.13 18.76 -16.87
N PHE A 619 -2.49 17.65 -16.51
CA PHE A 619 -1.21 17.25 -17.09
C PHE A 619 -1.36 17.00 -18.60
N SER A 620 -0.48 17.64 -19.38
CA SER A 620 -0.49 17.64 -20.86
C SER A 620 -1.83 18.06 -21.49
N GLY A 621 -2.68 18.80 -20.77
CA GLY A 621 -4.02 19.16 -21.25
C GLY A 621 -5.03 18.01 -21.25
N MET A 622 -4.65 16.82 -20.75
CA MET A 622 -5.40 15.58 -20.90
C MET A 622 -5.85 14.98 -19.57
N PHE A 623 -4.95 14.95 -18.57
CA PHE A 623 -5.15 14.16 -17.35
C PHE A 623 -5.34 15.07 -16.13
N SER A 624 -6.54 15.06 -15.55
CA SER A 624 -6.85 15.80 -14.32
C SER A 624 -6.07 15.26 -13.12
N PHE A 625 -5.57 16.15 -12.26
CA PHE A 625 -4.89 15.76 -11.03
C PHE A 625 -5.85 15.18 -9.98
N GLY A 626 -5.36 14.24 -9.17
CA GLY A 626 -6.13 13.66 -8.07
C GLY A 626 -6.36 14.62 -6.89
N TYR A 627 -7.18 14.18 -5.94
CA TYR A 627 -7.41 14.85 -4.66
C TYR A 627 -6.88 13.99 -3.51
N ASP A 628 -6.58 14.64 -2.40
CA ASP A 628 -6.23 13.97 -1.15
C ASP A 628 -7.39 13.08 -0.65
N SER A 629 -7.07 12.02 0.09
CA SER A 629 -8.09 11.11 0.62
C SER A 629 -9.07 11.79 1.58
N MET A 630 -8.65 12.90 2.20
CA MET A 630 -9.44 13.71 3.12
C MET A 630 -10.24 14.82 2.41
N ALA A 631 -10.24 14.85 1.07
CA ALA A 631 -10.82 15.92 0.26
C ALA A 631 -11.60 15.39 -0.97
N GLY A 632 -12.22 14.22 -0.84
CA GLY A 632 -12.98 13.59 -1.94
C GLY A 632 -12.12 12.90 -3.00
N GLY A 633 -10.89 12.52 -2.65
CA GLY A 633 -10.04 11.70 -3.48
C GLY A 633 -10.61 10.31 -3.77
N SER A 634 -10.02 9.64 -4.76
CA SER A 634 -10.35 8.26 -5.11
C SER A 634 -9.13 7.54 -5.66
N ALA A 635 -9.15 6.21 -5.61
CA ALA A 635 -8.14 5.39 -6.26
C ALA A 635 -8.19 5.61 -7.78
N MET A 636 -7.09 6.13 -8.35
CA MET A 636 -7.04 6.51 -9.77
C MET A 636 -6.77 5.32 -10.69
N TYR A 637 -6.21 4.22 -10.17
CA TYR A 637 -5.78 3.07 -10.96
C TYR A 637 -6.32 1.78 -10.38
N GLY A 638 -6.75 0.87 -11.27
CA GLY A 638 -7.11 -0.48 -10.87
C GLY A 638 -5.96 -1.21 -10.15
N ALA A 639 -4.71 -0.85 -10.44
CA ALA A 639 -3.52 -1.45 -9.85
C ALA A 639 -3.07 -0.87 -8.49
N GLN A 640 -3.71 0.20 -8.04
CA GLN A 640 -3.53 0.77 -6.70
C GLN A 640 -4.91 1.22 -6.21
N ARG A 641 -5.59 0.34 -5.45
CA ARG A 641 -6.99 0.54 -5.08
C ARG A 641 -7.19 1.42 -3.85
N PHE A 642 -6.14 2.06 -3.34
CA PHE A 642 -6.25 3.06 -2.27
C PHE A 642 -5.94 4.45 -2.80
N THR A 643 -6.48 5.45 -2.13
CA THR A 643 -6.33 6.84 -2.56
C THR A 643 -4.94 7.32 -2.17
N LEU A 644 -4.22 7.90 -3.14
CA LEU A 644 -2.90 8.45 -2.91
C LEU A 644 -3.02 9.70 -2.02
N TYR A 645 -2.48 9.66 -0.80
CA TYR A 645 -2.35 10.83 0.05
C TYR A 645 -1.49 11.90 -0.64
N THR A 646 -1.75 13.17 -0.39
CA THR A 646 -0.88 14.25 -0.87
C THR A 646 0.41 14.35 -0.04
N PRO A 647 1.50 14.95 -0.57
CA PRO A 647 2.70 15.23 0.23
C PRO A 647 2.41 15.96 1.55
N TYR A 648 1.47 16.90 1.54
CA TYR A 648 1.01 17.65 2.71
C TYR A 648 0.44 16.71 3.79
N SER A 649 -0.49 15.83 3.43
CA SER A 649 -1.05 14.85 4.37
C SER A 649 0.02 13.88 4.86
N MET A 650 0.88 13.38 3.96
CA MET A 650 1.94 12.43 4.31
C MET A 650 2.94 12.96 5.32
N HIS A 651 3.20 14.28 5.33
CA HIS A 651 4.00 14.92 6.36
C HIS A 651 3.42 14.70 7.77
N PHE A 652 2.12 14.95 7.94
CA PHE A 652 1.45 14.80 9.23
C PHE A 652 1.23 13.33 9.59
N ILE A 653 0.95 12.47 8.61
CA ILE A 653 0.84 11.02 8.83
C ILE A 653 2.16 10.48 9.37
N GLN A 654 3.28 10.82 8.75
CA GLN A 654 4.59 10.35 9.19
C GLN A 654 4.91 10.86 10.60
N GLN A 655 4.69 12.16 10.89
CA GLN A 655 4.90 12.71 12.24
C GLN A 655 4.03 12.01 13.29
N ASN A 656 2.77 11.72 12.96
CA ASN A 656 1.90 10.97 13.86
C ASN A 656 2.47 9.58 14.14
N LEU A 657 2.87 8.84 13.10
CA LEU A 657 3.43 7.50 13.26
C LEU A 657 4.75 7.50 14.05
N GLU A 658 5.64 8.46 13.81
CA GLU A 658 6.89 8.61 14.56
C GLU A 658 6.66 8.95 16.04
N SER A 659 5.53 9.58 16.37
CA SER A 659 5.15 9.86 17.76
C SER A 659 4.68 8.64 18.56
N LYS A 660 4.36 7.53 17.86
CA LYS A 660 3.77 6.33 18.47
C LYS A 660 4.84 5.38 18.97
N ILE A 661 4.47 4.58 19.97
CA ILE A 661 5.28 3.47 20.44
C ILE A 661 5.12 2.28 19.47
N VAL A 662 6.10 1.38 19.50
CA VAL A 662 6.04 0.07 18.84
C VAL A 662 6.14 -1.01 19.90
N PHE A 663 5.42 -2.11 19.70
CA PHE A 663 5.57 -3.31 20.51
C PHE A 663 6.84 -4.04 20.06
N ASP A 664 7.74 -4.35 21.00
CA ASP A 664 9.02 -4.97 20.68
C ASP A 664 9.44 -5.97 21.77
N GLU A 665 9.45 -7.26 21.42
CA GLU A 665 9.84 -8.34 22.34
C GLU A 665 11.28 -8.20 22.84
N THR A 666 12.17 -7.62 22.01
CA THR A 666 13.58 -7.42 22.36
C THR A 666 13.80 -6.30 23.37
N SER A 667 12.77 -5.47 23.59
CA SER A 667 12.80 -4.42 24.62
C SER A 667 12.57 -5.00 26.01
N SER A 668 13.32 -4.48 26.97
CA SER A 668 13.18 -4.82 28.39
C SER A 668 11.83 -4.40 28.97
N THR A 669 11.23 -3.32 28.43
CA THR A 669 9.88 -2.87 28.78
C THR A 669 8.80 -3.47 27.89
N GLY A 670 9.18 -4.13 26.79
CA GLY A 670 8.28 -4.65 25.75
C GLY A 670 7.86 -3.61 24.70
N PHE A 671 8.37 -2.38 24.79
CA PHE A 671 7.99 -1.29 23.91
C PHE A 671 9.18 -0.39 23.60
N LYS A 672 9.22 0.15 22.38
CA LYS A 672 10.15 1.23 22.02
C LYS A 672 9.41 2.43 21.47
N LYS A 673 10.05 3.59 21.53
CA LYS A 673 9.57 4.83 20.92
C LYS A 673 10.72 5.53 20.22
N TRP A 674 10.43 6.19 19.11
CA TRP A 674 11.41 7.02 18.43
C TRP A 674 11.79 8.23 19.30
N ASP A 675 13.09 8.44 19.47
CA ASP A 675 13.63 9.64 20.09
C ASP A 675 14.36 10.48 19.02
N GLU A 676 13.79 11.64 18.72
CA GLU A 676 14.29 12.54 17.68
C GLU A 676 15.68 13.12 18.03
N ALA A 677 16.00 13.25 19.32
CA ALA A 677 17.29 13.80 19.75
C ALA A 677 18.45 12.83 19.49
N THR A 678 18.24 11.53 19.70
CA THR A 678 19.25 10.49 19.41
C THR A 678 19.12 9.90 18.00
N GLU A 679 18.00 10.16 17.32
CA GLU A 679 17.58 9.55 16.06
C GLU A 679 17.60 8.01 16.14
N SER A 680 16.98 7.48 17.19
CA SER A 680 16.94 6.03 17.43
C SER A 680 15.68 5.58 18.16
N MET A 681 15.35 4.29 18.06
CA MET A 681 14.29 3.67 18.86
C MET A 681 14.84 3.37 20.27
N VAL A 682 14.26 4.00 21.29
CA VAL A 682 14.64 3.83 22.70
C VAL A 682 13.54 3.13 23.48
N GLU A 683 13.89 2.51 24.61
CA GLU A 683 12.93 1.83 25.51
C GLU A 683 11.82 2.79 25.96
N TYR A 684 10.57 2.31 25.94
CA TYR A 684 9.40 3.05 26.42
C TYR A 684 8.72 2.25 27.53
N THR A 685 8.52 2.86 28.71
CA THR A 685 7.81 2.20 29.81
C THR A 685 6.31 2.49 29.70
N HIS A 686 5.54 1.48 29.31
CA HIS A 686 4.08 1.55 29.29
C HIS A 686 3.51 1.34 30.71
N SER A 687 2.46 2.09 31.03
CA SER A 687 1.79 2.02 32.33
C SER A 687 0.29 2.24 32.20
N ILE A 688 -0.49 1.57 33.04
CA ILE A 688 -1.97 1.63 33.05
C ILE A 688 -2.49 2.19 34.38
N ASP A 689 -3.67 2.79 34.36
CA ASP A 689 -4.34 3.34 35.55
C ASP A 689 -4.72 2.23 36.55
N ASP A 690 -4.09 2.22 37.71
CA ASP A 690 -4.30 1.19 38.74
C ASP A 690 -5.27 1.65 39.82
N LEU A 691 -5.54 2.96 39.93
CA LEU A 691 -6.35 3.52 41.01
C LEU A 691 -7.85 3.30 40.83
N GLU A 692 -8.57 3.13 41.94
CA GLU A 692 -10.01 3.36 42.02
C GLU A 692 -10.26 4.85 42.20
N ALA A 693 -10.84 5.52 41.21
CA ALA A 693 -11.08 6.96 41.24
C ALA A 693 -12.56 7.30 41.07
N THR A 694 -13.02 8.32 41.81
CA THR A 694 -14.37 8.88 41.69
C THR A 694 -14.36 10.41 41.79
N SER A 695 -15.46 11.04 41.40
CA SER A 695 -15.68 12.47 41.59
C SER A 695 -16.75 12.75 42.66
N VAL A 696 -16.62 13.88 43.35
CA VAL A 696 -17.61 14.34 44.34
C VAL A 696 -18.14 15.72 43.94
N ASN A 697 -19.46 15.91 44.03
CA ASN A 697 -20.06 17.23 43.77
C ASN A 697 -19.68 18.22 44.87
N PRO A 698 -19.51 19.52 44.57
CA PRO A 698 -19.16 20.54 45.55
C PRO A 698 -20.10 20.61 46.76
N TRP A 699 -21.42 20.49 46.55
CA TRP A 699 -22.40 20.55 47.65
C TRP A 699 -22.45 19.26 48.50
N ASP A 700 -21.88 18.16 48.02
CA ASP A 700 -21.78 16.88 48.73
C ASP A 700 -20.40 16.71 49.40
N ALA A 701 -19.41 17.54 49.04
CA ALA A 701 -18.01 17.44 49.45
C ALA A 701 -17.76 17.89 50.91
N ASN A 702 -18.28 17.12 51.86
CA ASN A 702 -18.02 17.26 53.29
C ASN A 702 -17.23 16.04 53.83
N ALA A 703 -16.59 16.23 54.99
CA ALA A 703 -15.68 15.26 55.59
C ALA A 703 -16.30 13.87 55.76
N SER A 704 -17.58 13.78 56.15
CA SER A 704 -18.26 12.50 56.35
C SER A 704 -18.51 11.79 55.02
N HIS A 705 -18.97 12.52 54.01
CA HIS A 705 -19.25 11.92 52.70
C HIS A 705 -17.97 11.48 51.99
N ILE A 706 -16.93 12.32 52.02
CA ILE A 706 -15.61 11.97 51.48
C ILE A 706 -15.01 10.78 52.22
N ALA A 707 -15.16 10.67 53.55
CA ALA A 707 -14.73 9.49 54.28
C ALA A 707 -15.42 8.20 53.81
N THR A 708 -16.72 8.27 53.51
CA THR A 708 -17.46 7.14 52.94
C THR A 708 -16.93 6.79 51.55
N LEU A 709 -16.66 7.77 50.68
CA LEU A 709 -16.10 7.47 49.36
C LEU A 709 -14.69 6.85 49.44
N LEU A 710 -13.87 7.26 50.41
CA LEU A 710 -12.51 6.73 50.60
C LEU A 710 -12.45 5.27 51.07
N THR A 711 -13.58 4.65 51.43
CA THR A 711 -13.61 3.20 51.69
C THR A 711 -13.45 2.42 50.41
N ASP A 712 -14.02 2.93 49.32
CA ASP A 712 -14.16 2.19 48.07
C ASP A 712 -13.20 2.72 47.00
N PHE A 713 -12.78 3.99 47.10
CA PHE A 713 -11.94 4.66 46.12
C PHE A 713 -10.58 5.07 46.71
N ASP A 714 -9.54 5.01 45.90
CA ASP A 714 -8.19 5.49 46.22
C ASP A 714 -8.05 6.99 46.02
N LYS A 715 -8.79 7.53 45.05
CA LYS A 715 -8.74 8.93 44.65
C LYS A 715 -10.13 9.54 44.55
N ILE A 716 -10.29 10.72 45.13
CA ILE A 716 -11.51 11.54 44.99
C ILE A 716 -11.14 12.86 44.33
N ASP A 717 -11.79 13.14 43.22
CA ASP A 717 -11.64 14.39 42.47
C ASP A 717 -12.83 15.32 42.73
N LEU A 718 -12.53 16.56 43.11
CA LEU A 718 -13.52 17.63 43.26
C LEU A 718 -13.23 18.71 42.22
N ALA A 719 -14.24 19.11 41.47
CA ALA A 719 -14.15 20.23 40.52
C ALA A 719 -15.26 21.25 40.76
N THR A 720 -14.94 22.54 40.63
CA THR A 720 -15.95 23.62 40.66
C THR A 720 -15.83 24.50 39.43
N TRP A 721 -16.96 24.92 38.84
CA TRP A 721 -17.02 25.92 37.77
C TRP A 721 -18.28 26.80 37.93
N ASN A 722 -18.47 27.78 37.06
CA ASN A 722 -19.65 28.66 37.12
C ASN A 722 -20.93 27.85 36.96
N GLY A 723 -21.80 27.87 37.98
CA GLY A 723 -23.02 27.08 38.04
C GLY A 723 -22.87 25.71 38.73
N HIS A 724 -21.64 25.29 39.05
CA HIS A 724 -21.33 24.05 39.77
C HIS A 724 -20.29 24.35 40.86
N TRP A 725 -20.76 24.95 41.95
CA TRP A 725 -19.89 25.50 43.00
C TRP A 725 -20.55 25.41 44.36
N ALA A 726 -19.73 25.21 45.40
CA ALA A 726 -20.11 25.33 46.79
C ALA A 726 -19.09 26.20 47.54
N ARG A 727 -19.59 26.92 48.55
CA ARG A 727 -18.76 27.83 49.34
C ARG A 727 -17.80 27.09 50.26
N ASP A 728 -18.29 26.10 50.99
CA ASP A 728 -17.56 25.47 52.09
C ASP A 728 -17.56 23.95 51.86
N MET A 729 -16.37 23.35 51.86
CA MET A 729 -16.13 21.92 51.64
C MET A 729 -15.09 21.44 52.63
N SER A 730 -15.10 20.15 52.99
CA SER A 730 -14.18 19.62 53.99
C SER A 730 -13.74 18.19 53.69
N VAL A 731 -12.49 17.88 53.99
CA VAL A 731 -11.89 16.55 53.84
C VAL A 731 -11.78 15.90 55.22
N PRO A 732 -12.04 14.58 55.39
CA PRO A 732 -11.88 13.92 56.68
C PRO A 732 -10.45 14.05 57.21
N ALA A 733 -10.28 13.98 58.52
CA ALA A 733 -8.94 13.94 59.12
C ALA A 733 -8.12 12.77 58.55
N ALA A 734 -6.85 13.01 58.29
CA ALA A 734 -5.92 11.94 57.91
C ALA A 734 -5.78 10.95 59.08
N SER A 735 -5.74 9.66 58.75
CA SER A 735 -5.67 8.56 59.71
C SER A 735 -5.06 7.33 59.06
N SER A 736 -4.67 6.33 59.85
CA SER A 736 -4.15 5.07 59.32
C SER A 736 -5.08 4.39 58.31
N ILE A 737 -6.40 4.66 58.36
CA ILE A 737 -7.41 4.07 57.47
C ILE A 737 -7.34 4.69 56.07
N ASN A 738 -7.09 5.98 55.95
CA ASN A 738 -7.01 6.68 54.66
C ASN A 738 -5.57 6.94 54.22
N LYS A 739 -4.57 6.26 54.82
CA LYS A 739 -3.18 6.38 54.41
C LYS A 739 -3.02 5.96 52.94
N GLY A 740 -2.34 6.80 52.16
CA GLY A 740 -2.15 6.63 50.71
C GLY A 740 -3.31 7.14 49.85
N LYS A 741 -4.47 7.47 50.44
CA LYS A 741 -5.60 8.00 49.70
C LYS A 741 -5.35 9.42 49.21
N ILE A 742 -5.98 9.77 48.09
CA ILE A 742 -5.73 11.00 47.34
C ILE A 742 -7.01 11.83 47.26
N PHE A 743 -6.88 13.14 47.45
CA PHE A 743 -7.94 14.11 47.22
C PHE A 743 -7.43 15.23 46.33
N THR A 744 -8.14 15.53 45.24
CA THR A 744 -7.82 16.68 44.38
C THR A 744 -8.96 17.69 44.37
N PHE A 745 -8.61 18.97 44.24
CA PHE A 745 -9.58 20.05 44.08
C PHE A 745 -9.14 21.03 42.99
N ASN A 746 -9.83 20.97 41.86
CA ASN A 746 -9.68 21.88 40.72
C ASN A 746 -10.79 22.93 40.72
N SER A 747 -10.44 24.21 40.80
CA SER A 747 -11.43 25.30 40.85
C SER A 747 -11.31 26.24 39.65
N ASP A 748 -12.36 26.31 38.85
CA ASP A 748 -12.55 27.25 37.74
C ASP A 748 -13.79 28.14 37.95
N ALA A 749 -14.38 28.12 39.15
CA ALA A 749 -15.53 28.95 39.51
C ALA A 749 -15.09 30.41 39.74
N GLY A 750 -15.93 31.37 39.35
CA GLY A 750 -15.67 32.80 39.57
C GLY A 750 -15.74 33.23 41.04
N TYR A 751 -16.27 32.37 41.91
CA TYR A 751 -16.31 32.58 43.36
C TYR A 751 -15.28 31.69 44.06
N ASN A 752 -14.66 32.22 45.13
CA ASN A 752 -13.72 31.46 45.95
C ASN A 752 -14.47 30.45 46.82
N SER A 753 -13.86 29.28 47.04
CA SER A 753 -14.32 28.27 47.97
C SER A 753 -13.42 28.20 49.21
N ASN A 754 -13.93 27.63 50.30
CA ASN A 754 -13.21 27.31 51.52
C ASN A 754 -13.08 25.78 51.61
N LEU A 755 -11.85 25.28 51.71
CA LEU A 755 -11.55 23.87 51.95
C LEU A 755 -11.03 23.70 53.38
N GLU A 756 -11.78 23.00 54.22
CA GLU A 756 -11.29 22.57 55.54
C GLU A 756 -10.49 21.26 55.40
N ILE A 757 -9.21 21.32 55.75
CA ILE A 757 -8.27 20.19 55.67
C ILE A 757 -7.15 20.37 56.71
N ASN A 758 -6.69 19.27 57.31
CA ASN A 758 -5.69 19.28 58.40
C ASN A 758 -6.05 20.19 59.60
N GLY A 759 -7.35 20.38 59.88
CA GLY A 759 -7.82 21.26 60.96
C GLY A 759 -7.66 22.76 60.67
N ALA A 760 -7.39 23.14 59.42
CA ALA A 760 -7.32 24.52 58.96
C ALA A 760 -8.26 24.74 57.77
N THR A 761 -8.67 26.00 57.54
CA THR A 761 -9.43 26.40 56.36
C THR A 761 -8.51 27.06 55.34
N ILE A 762 -8.47 26.50 54.14
CA ILE A 762 -7.72 27.03 53.00
C ILE A 762 -8.70 27.73 52.04
N LEU A 763 -8.38 28.95 51.62
CA LEU A 763 -9.13 29.64 50.57
C LEU A 763 -8.68 29.12 49.19
N VAL A 764 -9.62 28.59 48.42
CA VAL A 764 -9.42 28.05 47.07
C VAL A 764 -9.96 29.06 46.06
N ASN A 765 -9.06 29.71 45.34
CA ASN A 765 -9.42 30.75 44.35
C ASN A 765 -9.66 30.14 42.96
N ASN A 766 -10.27 30.92 42.07
CA ASN A 766 -10.34 30.60 40.64
C ASN A 766 -8.94 30.25 40.07
N GLY A 767 -8.85 29.19 39.28
CA GLY A 767 -7.62 28.66 38.69
C GLY A 767 -6.84 27.71 39.60
N SER A 768 -7.29 27.44 40.84
CA SER A 768 -6.57 26.55 41.75
C SER A 768 -6.58 25.11 41.26
N ARG A 769 -5.46 24.41 41.48
CA ARG A 769 -5.28 22.97 41.23
C ARG A 769 -4.58 22.39 42.45
N LEU A 770 -5.35 21.83 43.38
CA LEU A 770 -4.83 21.30 44.64
C LEU A 770 -4.81 19.79 44.61
N LEU A 771 -3.76 19.20 45.15
CA LEU A 771 -3.62 17.77 45.34
C LEU A 771 -3.16 17.49 46.77
N PHE A 772 -3.78 16.51 47.41
CA PHE A 772 -3.43 16.07 48.75
C PHE A 772 -3.34 14.55 48.81
N VAL A 773 -2.30 14.04 49.47
CA VAL A 773 -2.12 12.61 49.75
C VAL A 773 -2.05 12.42 51.26
N SER A 774 -2.85 11.53 51.81
CA SER A 774 -2.81 11.26 53.25
C SER A 774 -1.60 10.38 53.58
N ASP A 775 -0.73 10.82 54.48
CA ASP A 775 0.37 10.00 55.01
C ASP A 775 -0.07 9.10 56.19
N GLY A 776 -1.35 9.20 56.57
CA GLY A 776 -1.97 8.54 57.72
C GLY A 776 -2.02 9.37 59.00
N GLN A 777 -1.49 10.59 58.99
CA GLN A 777 -1.52 11.56 60.08
C GLN A 777 -1.91 12.96 59.59
N THR A 778 -1.46 13.35 58.40
CA THR A 778 -1.78 14.61 57.72
C THR A 778 -2.04 14.39 56.24
N TRP A 779 -2.86 15.26 55.64
CA TRP A 779 -2.98 15.39 54.20
C TRP A 779 -1.84 16.25 53.68
N VAL A 780 -0.86 15.61 53.05
CA VAL A 780 0.32 16.27 52.48
C VAL A 780 -0.07 16.90 51.15
N GLN A 781 -0.02 18.23 51.09
CA GLN A 781 -0.25 18.96 49.85
C GLN A 781 0.88 18.66 48.84
N ASN A 782 0.52 18.36 47.60
CA ASN A 782 1.42 17.90 46.55
C ASN A 782 2.22 16.66 46.94
N GLY A 783 1.64 15.78 47.76
CA GLY A 783 2.24 14.50 48.10
C GLY A 783 2.44 13.61 46.87
N GLU A 784 3.49 12.78 46.90
CA GLU A 784 3.76 11.80 45.85
C GLU A 784 2.78 10.63 45.96
N TYR A 785 2.33 10.12 44.81
CA TYR A 785 1.50 8.92 44.71
C TYR A 785 1.78 8.22 43.38
N GLU A 786 1.55 6.91 43.36
CA GLU A 786 1.64 6.10 42.15
C GLU A 786 0.23 5.96 41.55
N GLN A 787 -0.05 6.66 40.46
CA GLN A 787 -1.31 6.52 39.74
C GLN A 787 -1.33 5.29 38.83
N ASN A 788 -0.20 5.02 38.19
CA ASN A 788 -0.10 4.07 37.11
C ASN A 788 0.81 2.91 37.48
N LYS A 789 0.44 1.72 37.04
CA LYS A 789 1.22 0.50 37.17
C LYS A 789 1.93 0.19 35.86
N VAL A 790 3.23 -0.06 35.93
CA VAL A 790 4.04 -0.50 34.79
C VAL A 790 3.63 -1.90 34.37
N ILE A 791 3.42 -2.11 33.08
CA ILE A 791 3.04 -3.42 32.52
C ILE A 791 3.83 -3.74 31.25
N ARG A 792 4.01 -5.04 31.01
CA ARG A 792 4.73 -5.59 29.87
C ARG A 792 4.03 -6.87 29.38
N PRO A 793 3.85 -7.06 28.06
CA PRO A 793 3.36 -8.33 27.53
C PRO A 793 4.29 -9.50 27.90
N THR A 794 3.71 -10.65 28.21
CA THR A 794 4.45 -11.93 28.36
C THR A 794 4.61 -12.63 27.03
N SER A 795 3.69 -12.41 26.09
CA SER A 795 3.74 -12.97 24.73
C SER A 795 3.49 -11.88 23.69
N PHE A 796 4.19 -11.95 22.57
CA PHE A 796 4.16 -10.96 21.50
C PHE A 796 3.72 -11.60 20.19
N GLY A 797 2.70 -11.03 19.54
CA GLY A 797 2.28 -11.43 18.21
C GLY A 797 1.77 -12.87 18.11
N VAL A 798 1.08 -13.36 19.15
CA VAL A 798 0.53 -14.71 19.20
C VAL A 798 -0.97 -14.69 18.87
N PRO A 799 -1.57 -15.80 18.39
CA PRO A 799 -3.02 -15.91 18.30
C PRO A 799 -3.68 -15.77 19.68
N VAL A 800 -4.74 -14.96 19.76
CA VAL A 800 -5.41 -14.59 21.01
C VAL A 800 -6.90 -14.96 21.00
N THR A 801 -7.42 -15.32 22.17
CA THR A 801 -8.84 -15.30 22.48
C THR A 801 -9.10 -14.06 23.32
N THR A 802 -9.74 -13.06 22.72
CA THR A 802 -10.10 -11.80 23.38
C THR A 802 -11.49 -11.92 24.01
N LEU A 803 -11.55 -11.78 25.32
CA LEU A 803 -12.78 -11.81 26.11
C LEU A 803 -13.24 -10.38 26.36
N VAL A 804 -14.50 -10.09 26.02
CA VAL A 804 -15.10 -8.77 26.19
C VAL A 804 -16.50 -8.88 26.80
N GLY A 805 -16.90 -7.84 27.52
CA GLY A 805 -18.26 -7.74 28.04
C GLY A 805 -18.46 -6.60 29.02
N TYR A 806 -19.64 -6.60 29.63
CA TYR A 806 -20.03 -5.61 30.63
C TYR A 806 -20.21 -6.29 31.98
N TYR A 807 -19.86 -5.57 33.05
CA TYR A 807 -20.08 -6.05 34.40
C TYR A 807 -20.43 -4.91 35.35
N ASP A 808 -21.28 -5.24 36.32
CA ASP A 808 -21.62 -4.35 37.41
C ASP A 808 -21.07 -4.90 38.72
N PRO A 809 -20.01 -4.29 39.29
CA PRO A 809 -19.48 -4.71 40.58
C PRO A 809 -20.52 -4.74 41.70
N LYS A 810 -21.57 -3.91 41.59
CA LYS A 810 -22.64 -3.79 42.59
C LYS A 810 -23.79 -4.77 42.39
N ASN A 811 -23.74 -5.59 41.34
CA ASN A 811 -24.76 -6.58 40.99
C ASN A 811 -26.21 -6.03 40.98
N LYS A 812 -26.38 -4.78 40.51
CA LYS A 812 -27.68 -4.12 40.30
C LYS A 812 -28.13 -4.19 38.85
N LEU A 813 -27.18 -4.21 37.91
CA LEU A 813 -27.41 -4.49 36.50
C LEU A 813 -26.85 -5.87 36.17
N ASP A 814 -27.54 -6.58 35.29
CA ASP A 814 -27.15 -7.93 34.90
C ASP A 814 -25.86 -7.89 34.09
N SER A 815 -24.79 -8.44 34.67
CA SER A 815 -23.48 -8.55 34.00
C SER A 815 -23.56 -9.54 32.83
N TYR A 816 -22.79 -9.30 31.79
CA TYR A 816 -22.88 -10.05 30.53
C TYR A 816 -21.51 -10.23 29.86
N ILE A 817 -21.14 -11.49 29.62
CA ILE A 817 -19.95 -11.85 28.85
C ILE A 817 -20.37 -12.15 27.41
N PHE A 818 -19.81 -11.44 26.43
CA PHE A 818 -20.10 -11.69 25.03
C PHE A 818 -19.34 -12.94 24.53
N PRO A 819 -19.78 -13.57 23.43
CA PRO A 819 -19.00 -14.58 22.75
C PRO A 819 -17.54 -14.14 22.55
N ALA A 820 -16.59 -15.02 22.86
CA ALA A 820 -15.18 -14.73 22.74
C ALA A 820 -14.79 -14.40 21.29
N LEU A 821 -13.91 -13.42 21.13
CA LEU A 821 -13.36 -13.04 19.83
C LEU A 821 -12.04 -13.78 19.62
N HIS A 822 -11.79 -14.29 18.42
CA HIS A 822 -10.57 -15.04 18.12
C HIS A 822 -9.74 -14.27 17.09
N GLY A 823 -8.58 -13.78 17.51
CA GLY A 823 -7.65 -13.00 16.69
C GLY A 823 -6.37 -13.78 16.38
N SER A 824 -5.77 -13.51 15.22
CA SER A 824 -4.56 -14.19 14.78
C SER A 824 -3.25 -13.62 15.32
N TYR A 825 -3.24 -12.36 15.75
CA TYR A 825 -2.06 -11.68 16.24
C TYR A 825 -2.41 -10.67 17.35
N GLY A 826 -1.88 -10.88 18.54
CA GLY A 826 -2.06 -9.98 19.68
C GLY A 826 -1.02 -10.18 20.79
N TYR A 827 -1.21 -9.42 21.86
CA TYR A 827 -0.34 -9.40 23.04
C TYR A 827 -1.10 -9.93 24.26
N VAL A 828 -0.41 -10.75 25.05
CA VAL A 828 -0.94 -11.37 26.29
C VAL A 828 -0.14 -10.85 27.48
N TYR A 829 -0.81 -10.64 28.61
CA TYR A 829 -0.24 -10.07 29.83
C TYR A 829 -0.32 -11.07 30.99
N PRO A 830 0.49 -10.91 32.05
CA PRO A 830 0.38 -11.74 33.25
C PRO A 830 -1.01 -11.62 33.87
N ASP A 831 -1.51 -12.74 34.41
CA ASP A 831 -2.68 -12.73 35.27
C ASP A 831 -2.33 -12.17 36.67
N ASN A 832 -3.37 -11.90 37.46
CA ASN A 832 -3.29 -11.30 38.78
C ASN A 832 -3.59 -12.28 39.92
N SER A 833 -3.55 -13.60 39.68
CA SER A 833 -3.91 -14.61 40.69
C SER A 833 -3.07 -14.53 41.96
N ALA A 834 -1.81 -14.08 41.86
CA ALA A 834 -0.91 -13.93 43.00
C ALA A 834 -1.18 -12.67 43.85
N SER A 835 -1.84 -11.65 43.30
CA SER A 835 -2.08 -10.37 43.96
C SER A 835 -3.55 -10.10 44.30
N LEU A 836 -4.49 -10.79 43.66
CA LEU A 836 -5.93 -10.63 43.88
C LEU A 836 -6.38 -11.21 45.23
N THR A 837 -7.20 -10.44 45.93
CA THR A 837 -7.92 -10.86 47.14
C THR A 837 -9.34 -11.34 46.80
N VAL A 838 -9.96 -12.13 47.69
CA VAL A 838 -11.24 -12.80 47.42
C VAL A 838 -12.43 -11.84 47.28
N SER A 839 -12.33 -10.63 47.85
CA SER A 839 -13.37 -9.60 47.72
C SER A 839 -13.29 -8.81 46.42
N GLU A 840 -12.15 -8.83 45.72
CA GLU A 840 -11.97 -8.02 44.52
C GLU A 840 -12.67 -8.63 43.30
N CYS A 841 -13.09 -7.74 42.39
CA CYS A 841 -13.64 -8.13 41.10
C CYS A 841 -12.55 -8.73 40.20
N ALA A 842 -12.86 -9.87 39.58
CA ALA A 842 -11.98 -10.53 38.63
C ALA A 842 -12.76 -11.19 37.48
N LEU A 843 -12.12 -11.24 36.31
CA LEU A 843 -12.49 -12.18 35.25
C LEU A 843 -11.65 -13.45 35.44
N GLU A 844 -12.31 -14.55 35.79
CA GLU A 844 -11.67 -15.86 35.91
C GLU A 844 -11.84 -16.66 34.61
N VAL A 845 -10.72 -17.11 34.04
CA VAL A 845 -10.70 -17.89 32.80
C VAL A 845 -10.17 -19.28 33.11
N SER A 846 -11.01 -20.29 32.87
CA SER A 846 -10.63 -21.69 33.03
C SER A 846 -10.07 -22.24 31.73
N MET A 847 -8.94 -22.91 31.81
CA MET A 847 -8.25 -23.55 30.70
C MET A 847 -8.62 -25.04 30.62
N LYS A 848 -8.45 -25.64 29.44
CA LYS A 848 -8.75 -27.06 29.21
C LYS A 848 -7.94 -28.02 30.11
N ASN A 849 -6.75 -27.60 30.53
CA ASN A 849 -5.87 -28.38 31.40
C ASN A 849 -6.24 -28.29 32.90
N GLY A 850 -7.23 -27.46 33.25
CA GLY A 850 -7.69 -27.24 34.63
C GLY A 850 -7.09 -26.00 35.31
N ASP A 851 -6.15 -25.31 34.68
CA ASP A 851 -5.59 -24.06 35.20
C ASP A 851 -6.64 -22.94 35.14
N VAL A 852 -6.57 -22.01 36.09
CA VAL A 852 -7.43 -20.83 36.15
C VAL A 852 -6.57 -19.58 36.22
N GLN A 853 -6.73 -18.70 35.23
CA GLN A 853 -6.13 -17.37 35.24
C GLN A 853 -7.15 -16.36 35.76
N LYS A 854 -6.70 -15.42 36.60
CA LYS A 854 -7.56 -14.38 37.18
C LYS A 854 -7.08 -13.00 36.77
N PHE A 855 -7.95 -12.22 36.16
CA PHE A 855 -7.64 -10.89 35.66
C PHE A 855 -8.37 -9.84 36.49
N ALA A 856 -7.64 -8.93 37.12
CA ALA A 856 -8.21 -7.93 38.02
C ALA A 856 -9.12 -6.96 37.25
N LEU A 857 -10.31 -6.70 37.79
CA LEU A 857 -11.27 -5.73 37.28
C LEU A 857 -11.50 -4.65 38.35
N LYS A 858 -11.92 -3.46 37.93
CA LYS A 858 -12.29 -2.40 38.89
C LYS A 858 -13.45 -2.85 39.79
N ASN A 859 -13.33 -2.58 41.09
CA ASN A 859 -14.26 -2.97 42.14
C ASN A 859 -15.50 -2.06 42.22
N ASN A 860 -15.44 -0.90 41.58
CA ASN A 860 -16.52 0.07 41.61
C ASN A 860 -17.00 0.42 40.21
N ARG A 861 -18.31 0.68 40.12
CA ARG A 861 -18.92 1.24 38.93
C ARG A 861 -18.37 2.66 38.70
N ARG A 862 -17.80 2.92 37.52
CA ARG A 862 -17.22 4.23 37.17
C ARG A 862 -18.25 5.24 36.66
N ASN A 863 -19.43 4.78 36.25
CA ASN A 863 -20.55 5.61 35.83
C ASN A 863 -21.80 5.14 36.57
N ALA A 864 -22.55 6.02 37.23
CA ALA A 864 -23.65 5.61 38.11
C ALA A 864 -24.75 4.80 37.39
N ASP A 865 -24.98 5.02 36.10
CA ASP A 865 -26.08 4.43 35.34
C ASP A 865 -25.64 3.29 34.41
N ASN A 866 -24.33 3.06 34.29
CA ASN A 866 -23.77 2.12 33.31
C ASN A 866 -22.78 1.15 33.96
N MET A 867 -22.81 -0.10 33.50
CA MET A 867 -21.80 -1.12 33.79
C MET A 867 -20.40 -0.67 33.37
N ASN A 868 -19.40 -1.24 34.03
CA ASN A 868 -18.03 -1.19 33.52
C ASN A 868 -17.89 -2.18 32.35
N LYS A 869 -16.85 -2.01 31.56
CA LYS A 869 -16.49 -2.91 30.46
C LYS A 869 -15.19 -3.64 30.82
N PHE A 870 -15.08 -4.91 30.44
CA PHE A 870 -13.81 -5.66 30.53
C PHE A 870 -13.33 -6.09 29.14
N HIS A 871 -12.01 -6.25 29.01
CA HIS A 871 -11.32 -6.63 27.78
C HIS A 871 -10.01 -7.33 28.14
N VAL A 872 -9.87 -8.61 27.80
CA VAL A 872 -8.70 -9.42 28.19
C VAL A 872 -8.29 -10.33 27.04
N ASN A 873 -6.99 -10.35 26.73
CA ASN A 873 -6.40 -11.34 25.82
C ASN A 873 -5.85 -12.53 26.60
N VAL A 874 -6.26 -13.73 26.20
CA VAL A 874 -5.66 -15.00 26.60
C VAL A 874 -5.03 -15.66 25.37
N ALA A 875 -3.91 -16.35 25.53
CA ALA A 875 -3.30 -17.06 24.40
C ALA A 875 -4.20 -18.19 23.90
N ARG A 876 -4.48 -18.24 22.59
CA ARG A 876 -5.29 -19.31 21.98
C ARG A 876 -4.68 -20.70 22.23
N SER A 877 -3.35 -20.78 22.32
CA SER A 877 -2.59 -22.01 22.63
C SER A 877 -2.89 -22.58 24.02
N GLU A 878 -3.38 -21.78 24.96
CA GLU A 878 -3.73 -22.23 26.31
C GLU A 878 -5.11 -22.91 26.38
N ASN A 879 -5.88 -22.88 25.29
CA ASN A 879 -7.19 -23.53 25.16
C ASN A 879 -8.18 -23.10 26.27
N PRO A 880 -8.59 -21.82 26.34
CA PRO A 880 -9.60 -21.37 27.29
C PRO A 880 -10.96 -22.02 26.98
N VAL A 881 -11.68 -22.47 28.01
CA VAL A 881 -12.94 -23.23 27.89
C VAL A 881 -14.14 -22.57 28.58
N SER A 882 -13.92 -21.71 29.57
CA SER A 882 -14.98 -20.90 30.18
C SER A 882 -14.43 -19.64 30.81
N ALA A 883 -15.27 -18.60 30.87
CA ALA A 883 -14.98 -17.36 31.58
C ALA A 883 -16.10 -17.05 32.58
N SER A 884 -15.75 -16.48 33.73
CA SER A 884 -16.70 -16.01 34.74
C SER A 884 -16.28 -14.67 35.29
N VAL A 885 -17.22 -13.74 35.44
CA VAL A 885 -17.01 -12.50 36.18
C VAL A 885 -17.41 -12.74 37.62
N ILE A 886 -16.50 -12.49 38.55
CA ILE A 886 -16.70 -12.69 39.99
C ILE A 886 -16.40 -11.37 40.70
N CYS A 887 -17.29 -10.94 41.60
CA CYS A 887 -17.10 -9.78 42.48
C CYS A 887 -17.63 -10.11 43.87
N ASP A 888 -16.92 -9.71 44.93
CA ASP A 888 -17.29 -10.04 46.31
C ASP A 888 -17.60 -11.53 46.52
N ASN A 889 -16.79 -12.40 45.90
CA ASN A 889 -16.94 -13.86 45.91
C ASN A 889 -18.28 -14.38 45.32
N ASN A 890 -19.03 -13.54 44.61
CA ASN A 890 -20.26 -13.90 43.89
C ASN A 890 -19.98 -13.96 42.39
N VAL A 891 -20.40 -15.04 41.75
CA VAL A 891 -20.38 -15.16 40.29
C VAL A 891 -21.50 -14.30 39.72
N LEU A 892 -21.15 -13.27 38.96
CA LEU A 892 -22.11 -12.35 38.32
C LEU A 892 -22.60 -12.87 36.97
N ASN A 893 -21.70 -13.48 36.19
CA ASN A 893 -22.02 -14.10 34.91
C ASN A 893 -20.96 -15.16 34.56
N SER A 894 -21.35 -16.19 33.80
CA SER A 894 -20.44 -17.21 33.29
C SER A 894 -20.83 -17.61 31.87
N ILE A 895 -19.82 -17.87 31.03
CA ILE A 895 -20.02 -18.39 29.66
C ILE A 895 -19.05 -19.53 29.36
N ALA A 896 -19.49 -20.49 28.54
CA ALA A 896 -18.59 -21.42 27.87
C ALA A 896 -17.91 -20.74 26.68
N ILE A 897 -16.60 -20.88 26.56
CA ILE A 897 -15.83 -20.33 25.44
C ILE A 897 -15.85 -21.34 24.31
N SER A 898 -16.40 -20.93 23.17
CA SER A 898 -16.34 -21.75 21.95
C SER A 898 -14.91 -21.88 21.47
N SER A 899 -14.57 -23.04 20.91
CA SER A 899 -13.30 -23.18 20.20
C SER A 899 -13.31 -22.32 18.93
N PRO A 900 -12.15 -21.74 18.55
CA PRO A 900 -12.02 -20.97 17.32
C PRO A 900 -12.37 -21.84 16.10
N LYS A 901 -13.04 -21.23 15.12
CA LYS A 901 -13.55 -21.92 13.93
C LYS A 901 -12.61 -21.84 12.73
N LEU A 902 -11.73 -20.84 12.71
CA LEU A 902 -10.80 -20.56 11.61
C LEU A 902 -9.35 -20.66 12.11
N GLU A 903 -8.45 -20.97 11.18
CA GLU A 903 -7.01 -20.86 11.44
C GLU A 903 -6.61 -19.39 11.62
N PRO A 904 -5.66 -19.09 12.51
CA PRO A 904 -5.22 -17.71 12.71
C PRO A 904 -4.41 -17.25 11.50
N VAL A 905 -4.94 -16.27 10.76
CA VAL A 905 -4.25 -15.67 9.60
C VAL A 905 -3.89 -14.22 9.87
N TYR A 906 -2.63 -13.85 9.66
CA TYR A 906 -2.19 -12.45 9.64
C TYR A 906 -1.18 -12.25 8.52
N THR A 907 -1.00 -11.00 8.07
CA THR A 907 0.08 -10.66 7.14
C THR A 907 1.04 -9.65 7.73
N VAL A 908 2.28 -9.67 7.23
CA VAL A 908 3.31 -8.69 7.56
C VAL A 908 3.87 -8.12 6.27
N GLN A 909 3.56 -6.85 6.00
CA GLN A 909 4.17 -6.08 4.91
C GLN A 909 5.42 -5.36 5.44
N GLY A 910 6.47 -5.26 4.62
CA GLY A 910 7.76 -4.68 5.02
C GLY A 910 8.63 -5.55 5.96
N GLY A 911 8.12 -6.68 6.46
CA GLY A 911 8.85 -7.65 7.27
C GLY A 911 9.89 -8.49 6.50
N ASN A 912 10.65 -9.34 7.19
CA ASN A 912 11.56 -10.30 6.53
C ASN A 912 10.75 -11.42 5.86
N GLU A 913 11.19 -11.90 4.69
CA GLU A 913 10.45 -12.89 3.89
C GLU A 913 10.10 -14.18 4.68
N ALA A 914 10.88 -14.54 5.70
CA ALA A 914 10.62 -15.67 6.59
C ALA A 914 9.32 -15.55 7.42
N MET A 915 8.76 -14.34 7.58
CA MET A 915 7.47 -14.10 8.26
C MET A 915 6.28 -14.05 7.29
N ARG A 916 6.47 -14.22 5.98
CA ARG A 916 5.37 -14.27 5.00
C ARG A 916 4.55 -15.57 5.06
N ALA A 917 4.89 -16.50 5.96
CA ALA A 917 4.28 -17.82 6.03
C ALA A 917 3.30 -17.95 7.20
N VAL A 918 2.04 -17.56 6.99
CA VAL A 918 0.89 -18.21 7.64
C VAL A 918 -0.23 -18.35 6.61
N SER A 919 -0.42 -19.60 6.16
CA SER A 919 -1.49 -20.15 5.31
C SER A 919 -2.11 -19.19 4.29
N ILE A 920 -1.74 -19.33 3.01
CA ILE A 920 -2.58 -18.87 1.90
C ILE A 920 -3.66 -19.95 1.71
N PRO A 921 -4.93 -19.76 2.14
CA PRO A 921 -5.98 -20.56 1.55
C PRO A 921 -6.08 -20.07 0.11
N THR A 922 -5.97 -20.98 -0.86
CA THR A 922 -6.28 -20.74 -2.26
C THR A 922 -7.79 -20.55 -2.47
N HIS A 923 -8.41 -19.69 -1.67
CA HIS A 923 -9.69 -19.09 -2.05
C HIS A 923 -9.33 -17.83 -2.83
N ASN A 924 -9.48 -17.92 -4.15
CA ASN A 924 -9.49 -16.75 -5.03
C ASN A 924 -10.68 -15.87 -4.63
N THR A 925 -10.54 -15.08 -3.55
CA THR A 925 -11.49 -14.01 -3.25
C THR A 925 -11.46 -13.07 -4.46
N PRO A 926 -12.61 -12.80 -5.10
CA PRO A 926 -12.65 -11.91 -6.25
C PRO A 926 -12.06 -10.55 -5.90
N ARG A 927 -11.12 -10.08 -6.74
CA ARG A 927 -10.52 -8.75 -6.58
C ARG A 927 -11.61 -7.68 -6.73
N VAL A 928 -11.92 -6.98 -5.66
CA VAL A 928 -12.90 -5.88 -5.67
C VAL A 928 -12.20 -4.59 -6.09
N LEU A 929 -12.75 -3.90 -7.10
CA LEU A 929 -12.25 -2.60 -7.54
C LEU A 929 -12.71 -1.51 -6.57
N ALA A 930 -11.92 -0.44 -6.47
CA ALA A 930 -12.32 0.73 -5.70
C ALA A 930 -13.52 1.43 -6.37
N GLU A 931 -14.60 1.61 -5.61
CA GLU A 931 -15.70 2.47 -6.03
C GLU A 931 -15.40 3.93 -5.65
N ARG A 932 -15.96 4.88 -6.42
CA ARG A 932 -15.82 6.29 -6.08
C ARG A 932 -16.65 6.58 -4.84
N TYR A 933 -15.95 6.95 -3.76
CA TYR A 933 -16.55 7.42 -2.53
C TYR A 933 -17.02 8.86 -2.73
N GLU A 934 -18.33 9.07 -2.71
CA GLU A 934 -18.91 10.41 -2.63
C GLU A 934 -19.29 10.66 -1.16
N PRO A 935 -18.56 11.52 -0.42
CA PRO A 935 -18.91 11.84 0.95
C PRO A 935 -20.33 12.41 0.97
N LYS A 936 -21.25 11.73 1.64
CA LYS A 936 -22.59 12.26 1.88
C LYS A 936 -22.47 13.30 2.99
N ASN A 937 -23.06 14.49 2.78
CA ASN A 937 -23.14 15.50 3.83
C ASN A 937 -23.66 14.89 5.13
N CYS A 938 -22.88 15.03 6.20
CA CYS A 938 -23.34 14.71 7.54
C CYS A 938 -24.34 15.79 7.97
N ASP A 939 -25.63 15.44 8.08
CA ASP A 939 -26.67 16.33 8.65
C ASP A 939 -26.54 16.43 10.20
N ASN A 940 -25.32 16.53 10.74
CA ASN A 940 -25.09 16.77 12.16
C ASN A 940 -24.62 18.20 12.39
N ALA A 941 -25.38 18.95 13.21
CA ALA A 941 -25.16 20.36 13.51
C ALA A 941 -23.86 20.63 14.30
N ASP A 942 -23.17 19.61 14.80
CA ASP A 942 -22.09 19.77 15.76
C ASP A 942 -20.69 19.78 15.14
N HIS A 943 -20.53 19.56 13.83
CA HIS A 943 -19.23 19.57 13.12
C HIS A 943 -18.09 18.75 13.77
N ASN A 944 -18.41 17.90 14.75
CA ASN A 944 -17.48 16.97 15.36
C ASN A 944 -17.66 15.63 14.64
N HIS A 945 -16.60 15.20 13.97
CA HIS A 945 -16.42 13.84 13.50
C HIS A 945 -16.08 12.91 14.66
#